data_AF-A0A5M8I991-F1
#
_entry.id   AF-A0A5M8I991-F1
#
_cell.length_a   1.000
_cell.length_b   1.000
_cell.length_c   1.000
_cell.angle_alpha   90.00
_cell.angle_beta   90.00
_cell.angle_gamma   90.00
#
_symmetry.space_group_name_H-M   'P 1'
#
loop_
_entity.id
_entity.type
_entity.pdbx_description
1 polymer ?
#
loop_
_entity_poly.entity_id
_entity_poly.type
_entity_poly.pdbx_seq_one_letter_code
_entity_poly.pdbx_strand_id
1 'polypeptide(L)'
;MTDHSIITELAELLETDASGASHLLKGFAGAMCHELLLHRRLSVKGLGLFTSGSAAPRRNRGEEGWFYTPPAQSLVWKARSRGDDTFRLAMEGMRLDAAQGERMAGALSQVFSRARKKRLDLHLAGFGTFGAVGKGFDFTADEGLLSVLNSDYEGLNPVASASPGTSPMLKIVAVSVVFAVVSAMALLFMFRVSPPVSVPELPAASPLPVSVDSVAAPVPVLPEPAQPALLEAGEFTVVLATYTSEMKARREVARLDSTGIRAALWPAYANGVKYWRIRTGRFADRNDARLAVRALGENVVPVPYIQEVKKQVLKNGKKACNALHPQSMCPAFGGLRVLTRIDGVQVCLAADQGCLYGLTFVSHFYAARKSIVSPELMNVQISGGSMIDDLRRTIEEIARDPSIRFIPVVSTCVAETAGIAEELLPKKAGNAEVLLVRLPAFQIRTHPEAKDVAAATLLKRFGAFGEPRKPKSLVVLGEIFPLDAMTIGTILQKIGVESVVTLPGRAFEDYVDAGQAEACAVLHPFYGKTVDLFREHGVKIVGGNPIGANATAEWIRDIGAALDLDSAAVEAVALEESEKVREVLGRFGGLSGRVIVAGYEGNELPVVRLLLEAGLEVPYASTSIARTVLGEDDHRVLSMLGTEICYRKYLEDDMEAVVRLKPDLVIGTTSLDSFAKERGIAAIYYTNNISARPLFFATGAAAVLGMISGLLNGKESFRAMKEYFTGNRNTLTPP
;
A
#
# COMPACT_ATOMS: atom_id res chain seq x y z
N MET A 1 33.73 25.10 -31.62
CA MET A 1 35.07 25.75 -31.49
C MET A 1 35.09 26.80 -30.37
N THR A 2 34.57 26.49 -29.19
CA THR A 2 34.41 27.45 -28.07
C THR A 2 35.04 26.99 -26.75
N ASP A 3 35.33 25.68 -26.61
CA ASP A 3 35.93 25.09 -25.40
C ASP A 3 37.39 25.53 -25.16
N HIS A 4 38.11 25.90 -26.24
CA HIS A 4 39.54 26.17 -26.18
C HIS A 4 39.88 27.44 -25.37
N SER A 5 38.98 28.44 -25.34
CA SER A 5 39.19 29.69 -24.60
C SER A 5 39.06 29.49 -23.08
N ILE A 6 38.20 28.58 -22.64
CA ILE A 6 37.95 28.33 -21.21
C ILE A 6 39.08 27.48 -20.61
N ILE A 7 39.51 26.46 -21.33
CA ILE A 7 40.61 25.59 -20.91
C ILE A 7 41.92 26.37 -20.81
N THR A 8 42.20 27.28 -21.76
CA THR A 8 43.40 28.12 -21.73
C THR A 8 43.40 29.07 -20.53
N GLU A 9 42.27 29.73 -20.25
CA GLU A 9 42.13 30.62 -19.09
C GLU A 9 42.25 29.85 -17.76
N LEU A 10 41.67 28.65 -17.68
CA LEU A 10 41.80 27.78 -16.52
C LEU A 10 43.25 27.30 -16.34
N ALA A 11 43.97 27.01 -17.43
CA ALA A 11 45.37 26.61 -17.41
C ALA A 11 46.28 27.72 -16.86
N GLU A 12 46.06 28.97 -17.29
CA GLU A 12 46.78 30.14 -16.77
C GLU A 12 46.52 30.36 -15.27
N LEU A 13 45.25 30.30 -14.83
CA LEU A 13 44.88 30.52 -13.44
C LEU A 13 45.37 29.43 -12.47
N LEU A 14 45.59 28.21 -12.99
CA LEU A 14 46.06 27.06 -12.22
C LEU A 14 47.54 26.74 -12.42
N GLU A 15 48.26 27.56 -13.21
CA GLU A 15 49.67 27.35 -13.56
C GLU A 15 49.95 25.93 -14.11
N THR A 16 49.08 25.47 -15.02
CA THR A 16 49.17 24.13 -15.64
C THR A 16 49.10 24.24 -17.17
N ASP A 17 49.30 23.13 -17.88
CA ASP A 17 49.10 23.08 -19.32
C ASP A 17 47.60 22.85 -19.66
N ALA A 18 47.24 23.04 -20.93
CA ALA A 18 45.85 22.87 -21.37
C ALA A 18 45.29 21.45 -21.14
N SER A 19 46.17 20.43 -21.15
CA SER A 19 45.79 19.04 -20.88
C SER A 19 45.44 18.84 -19.41
N GLY A 20 46.27 19.35 -18.50
CA GLY A 20 46.06 19.35 -17.06
C GLY A 20 44.80 20.10 -16.66
N ALA A 21 44.56 21.28 -17.23
CA ALA A 21 43.33 22.05 -17.01
C ALA A 21 42.08 21.30 -17.49
N SER A 22 42.14 20.65 -18.66
CA SER A 22 41.04 19.83 -19.17
C SER A 22 40.75 18.63 -18.26
N HIS A 23 41.79 17.94 -17.78
CA HIS A 23 41.65 16.82 -16.86
C HIS A 23 41.02 17.26 -15.53
N LEU A 24 41.46 18.38 -14.97
CA LEU A 24 40.90 18.94 -13.73
C LEU A 24 39.44 19.37 -13.90
N LEU A 25 39.08 19.97 -15.03
CA LEU A 25 37.69 20.34 -15.32
C LEU A 25 36.77 19.11 -15.44
N LYS A 26 37.25 18.03 -16.08
CA LYS A 26 36.54 16.74 -16.14
C LYS A 26 36.37 16.13 -14.75
N GLY A 27 37.43 16.14 -13.93
CA GLY A 27 37.36 15.66 -12.55
C GLY A 27 36.34 16.43 -11.72
N PHE A 28 36.27 17.76 -11.89
CA PHE A 28 35.28 18.60 -11.24
C PHE A 28 33.86 18.28 -11.70
N ALA A 29 33.63 18.12 -13.01
CA ALA A 29 32.33 17.71 -13.55
C ALA A 29 31.88 16.34 -12.99
N GLY A 30 32.80 15.38 -12.85
CA GLY A 30 32.53 14.10 -12.20
C GLY A 30 32.13 14.24 -10.73
N ALA A 31 32.82 15.10 -9.98
CA ALA A 31 32.45 15.43 -8.60
C ALA A 31 31.06 16.07 -8.51
N MET A 32 30.72 16.95 -9.46
CA MET A 32 29.38 17.53 -9.57
C MET A 32 28.29 16.47 -9.81
N CYS A 33 28.53 15.51 -10.71
CA CYS A 33 27.59 14.39 -10.93
C CYS A 33 27.38 13.57 -9.66
N HIS A 34 28.47 13.19 -8.98
CA HIS A 34 28.42 12.40 -7.77
C HIS A 34 27.62 13.08 -6.66
N GLU A 35 27.91 14.36 -6.42
CA GLU A 35 27.21 15.18 -5.43
C GLU A 35 25.71 15.31 -5.74
N LEU A 36 25.38 15.55 -7.01
CA LEU A 36 23.99 15.69 -7.44
C LEU A 36 23.21 14.38 -7.28
N LEU A 37 23.83 13.22 -7.58
CA LEU A 37 23.19 11.91 -7.42
C LEU A 37 22.94 11.57 -5.94
N LEU A 38 23.87 11.90 -5.05
CA LEU A 38 23.76 11.61 -3.62
C LEU A 38 22.83 12.58 -2.88
N HIS A 39 23.01 13.89 -3.10
CA HIS A 39 22.39 14.92 -2.28
C HIS A 39 21.23 15.64 -2.98
N ARG A 40 20.95 15.29 -4.25
CA ARG A 40 19.85 15.83 -5.08
C ARG A 40 19.88 17.34 -5.28
N ARG A 41 20.95 18.00 -4.83
CA ARG A 41 21.13 19.44 -4.84
C ARG A 41 22.61 19.76 -4.86
N LEU A 42 22.99 20.71 -5.70
CA LEU A 42 24.36 21.17 -5.83
C LEU A 42 24.40 22.66 -6.16
N SER A 43 25.27 23.43 -5.51
CA SER A 43 25.45 24.85 -5.77
C SER A 43 26.87 25.19 -6.19
N VAL A 44 27.08 25.56 -7.45
CA VAL A 44 28.42 25.92 -7.96
C VAL A 44 28.50 27.42 -8.19
N LYS A 45 29.51 28.08 -7.63
CA LYS A 45 29.71 29.51 -7.79
C LYS A 45 30.08 29.83 -9.24
N GLY A 46 29.41 30.85 -9.78
CA GLY A 46 29.47 31.21 -11.21
C GLY A 46 28.39 30.52 -12.06
N LEU A 47 28.09 29.24 -11.83
CA LEU A 47 27.10 28.47 -12.62
C LEU A 47 25.68 28.49 -12.03
N GLY A 48 25.52 28.44 -10.72
CA GLY A 48 24.23 28.49 -10.04
C GLY A 48 23.86 27.22 -9.26
N LEU A 49 22.57 27.04 -9.02
CA LEU A 49 21.99 25.93 -8.26
C LEU A 49 21.41 24.88 -9.21
N PHE A 50 21.73 23.62 -8.94
CA PHE A 50 21.17 22.44 -9.58
C PHE A 50 20.37 21.67 -8.54
N THR A 51 19.19 21.20 -8.92
CA THR A 51 18.32 20.41 -8.05
C THR A 51 17.68 19.32 -8.89
N SER A 52 17.89 18.06 -8.53
CA SER A 52 17.14 16.96 -9.11
C SER A 52 15.89 16.69 -8.27
N GLY A 53 14.75 16.50 -8.91
CA GLY A 53 13.51 16.17 -8.21
C GLY A 53 12.57 15.31 -9.05
N SER A 54 11.72 14.57 -8.35
CA SER A 54 10.71 13.73 -8.96
C SER A 54 9.64 14.58 -9.64
N ALA A 55 9.47 14.44 -10.95
CA ALA A 55 8.26 14.88 -11.60
C ALA A 55 7.15 13.89 -11.25
N ALA A 56 6.07 14.38 -10.63
CA ALA A 56 4.90 13.55 -10.36
C ALA A 56 4.35 13.01 -11.70
N PRO A 57 3.96 11.72 -11.78
CA PRO A 57 3.35 11.18 -12.97
C PRO A 57 2.12 12.01 -13.33
N ARG A 58 2.08 12.48 -14.58
CA ARG A 58 0.97 13.27 -15.08
C ARG A 58 -0.01 12.34 -15.78
N ARG A 59 -1.28 12.46 -15.41
CA ARG A 59 -2.39 11.87 -16.13
C ARG A 59 -2.63 12.70 -17.39
N ASN A 60 -2.37 12.11 -18.56
CA ASN A 60 -2.56 12.73 -19.86
C ASN A 60 -3.65 12.01 -20.64
N ARG A 61 -4.29 12.71 -21.56
CA ARG A 61 -5.32 12.16 -22.45
C ARG A 61 -4.73 11.99 -23.85
N GLY A 62 -4.64 10.75 -24.31
CA GLY A 62 -4.20 10.39 -25.66
C GLY A 62 -5.36 9.90 -26.54
N GLU A 63 -5.04 9.51 -27.78
CA GLU A 63 -6.02 8.98 -28.75
C GLU A 63 -6.61 7.63 -28.31
N GLU A 64 -5.83 6.81 -27.60
CA GLU A 64 -6.22 5.49 -27.11
C GLU A 64 -6.78 5.48 -25.67
N GLY A 65 -6.94 6.66 -25.04
CA GLY A 65 -7.51 6.82 -23.70
C GLY A 65 -6.61 7.60 -22.72
N TRP A 66 -6.79 7.40 -21.42
CA TRP A 66 -5.94 8.05 -20.41
C TRP A 66 -4.62 7.31 -20.29
N PHE A 67 -3.49 8.00 -20.24
CA PHE A 67 -2.21 7.39 -19.93
C PHE A 67 -1.45 8.18 -18.86
N TYR A 68 -0.69 7.47 -18.04
CA TYR A 68 0.20 8.06 -17.06
C TYR A 68 1.61 8.11 -17.63
N THR A 69 2.24 9.30 -17.63
CA THR A 69 3.68 9.37 -17.91
C THR A 69 4.42 8.75 -16.73
N PRO A 70 5.41 7.86 -16.96
CA PRO A 70 6.28 7.37 -15.91
C PRO A 70 6.89 8.54 -15.14
N PRO A 71 7.13 8.40 -13.82
CA PRO A 71 7.90 9.39 -13.10
C PRO A 71 9.29 9.47 -13.71
N ALA A 72 9.78 10.68 -13.80
CA ALA A 72 11.16 10.94 -14.17
C ALA A 72 11.78 11.85 -13.12
N GLN A 73 13.04 11.59 -12.80
CA GLN A 73 13.90 12.57 -12.17
C GLN A 73 14.21 13.64 -13.21
N SER A 74 13.85 14.88 -12.89
CA SER A 74 14.18 16.05 -13.70
C SER A 74 15.30 16.83 -13.02
N LEU A 75 16.21 17.39 -13.81
CA LEU A 75 17.27 18.28 -13.32
C LEU A 75 16.87 19.74 -13.58
N VAL A 76 16.62 20.48 -12.51
CA VAL A 76 16.26 21.90 -12.56
C VAL A 76 17.50 22.74 -12.25
N TRP A 77 17.84 23.64 -13.16
CA TRP A 77 18.92 24.61 -12.99
C TRP A 77 18.38 26.03 -12.71
N LYS A 78 19.05 26.75 -11.81
CA LYS A 78 18.81 28.17 -11.51
C LYS A 78 20.13 28.92 -11.51
N ALA A 79 20.26 29.93 -12.36
CA ALA A 79 21.48 30.73 -12.50
C ALA A 79 21.94 31.47 -11.22
N ARG A 80 21.08 31.62 -10.20
CA ARG A 80 21.44 32.26 -8.91
C ARG A 80 21.35 31.24 -7.78
N SER A 81 22.37 31.23 -6.93
CA SER A 81 22.37 30.47 -5.68
C SER A 81 22.90 31.33 -4.53
N ARG A 82 22.48 31.00 -3.30
CA ARG A 82 22.98 31.59 -2.05
C ARG A 82 24.09 30.74 -1.40
N GLY A 83 24.33 29.52 -1.89
CA GLY A 83 25.37 28.61 -1.40
C GLY A 83 26.54 28.48 -2.38
N ASP A 84 27.64 27.88 -1.94
CA ASP A 84 28.82 27.60 -2.75
C ASP A 84 29.49 26.30 -2.29
N ASP A 85 29.28 25.24 -3.07
CA ASP A 85 29.87 23.91 -2.88
C ASP A 85 31.20 23.77 -3.65
N THR A 86 31.65 24.78 -4.40
CA THR A 86 32.79 24.67 -5.33
C THR A 86 34.08 24.24 -4.62
N PHE A 87 34.38 24.83 -3.46
CA PHE A 87 35.54 24.46 -2.65
C PHE A 87 35.42 23.05 -2.08
N ARG A 88 34.24 22.70 -1.55
CA ARG A 88 33.98 21.37 -1.00
C ARG A 88 34.09 20.28 -2.06
N LEU A 89 33.55 20.50 -3.26
CA LEU A 89 33.68 19.59 -4.39
C LEU A 89 35.14 19.39 -4.83
N ALA A 90 35.94 20.46 -4.83
CA ALA A 90 37.36 20.38 -5.14
C ALA A 90 38.13 19.57 -4.07
N MET A 91 37.80 19.76 -2.80
CA MET A 91 38.43 19.05 -1.68
C MET A 91 38.02 17.59 -1.58
N GLU A 92 36.71 17.33 -1.48
CA GLU A 92 36.15 16.02 -1.16
C GLU A 92 35.93 15.19 -2.42
N GLY A 93 35.37 15.81 -3.46
CA GLY A 93 35.04 15.13 -4.71
C GLY A 93 36.26 14.86 -5.59
N MET A 94 37.23 15.78 -5.61
CA MET A 94 38.48 15.62 -6.35
C MET A 94 39.69 15.22 -5.50
N ARG A 95 39.54 15.17 -4.16
CA ARG A 95 40.60 14.80 -3.20
C ARG A 95 41.82 15.72 -3.23
N LEU A 96 41.61 17.02 -3.49
CA LEU A 96 42.67 18.03 -3.42
C LEU A 96 42.98 18.42 -1.97
N ASP A 97 44.19 18.90 -1.70
CA ASP A 97 44.51 19.52 -0.41
C ASP A 97 43.89 20.93 -0.29
N ALA A 98 43.85 21.50 0.92
CA ALA A 98 43.18 22.78 1.17
C ALA A 98 43.67 23.93 0.28
N ALA A 99 45.00 24.02 0.05
CA ALA A 99 45.59 25.07 -0.76
C ALA A 99 45.33 24.87 -2.25
N GLN A 100 45.27 23.62 -2.72
CA GLN A 100 44.88 23.26 -4.08
C GLN A 100 43.38 23.48 -4.31
N GLY A 101 42.53 23.12 -3.34
CA GLY A 101 41.09 23.31 -3.38
C GLY A 101 40.69 24.78 -3.44
N GLU A 102 41.33 25.65 -2.65
CA GLU A 102 41.07 27.10 -2.68
C GLU A 102 41.45 27.71 -4.04
N ARG A 103 42.61 27.32 -4.58
CA ARG A 103 43.06 27.74 -5.92
C ARG A 103 42.09 27.28 -7.00
N MET A 104 41.68 26.01 -6.96
CA MET A 104 40.73 25.43 -7.92
C MET A 104 39.37 26.13 -7.86
N ALA A 105 38.80 26.29 -6.67
CA ALA A 105 37.51 26.96 -6.51
C ALA A 105 37.55 28.43 -6.94
N GLY A 106 38.65 29.12 -6.65
CA GLY A 106 38.91 30.49 -7.11
C GLY A 106 38.93 30.58 -8.63
N ALA A 107 39.72 29.72 -9.30
CA ALA A 107 39.85 29.69 -10.75
C ALA A 107 38.52 29.36 -11.45
N LEU A 108 37.83 28.30 -10.99
CA LEU A 108 36.53 27.91 -11.53
C LEU A 108 35.47 29.00 -11.35
N SER A 109 35.41 29.65 -10.18
CA SER A 109 34.49 30.76 -9.93
C SER A 109 34.71 31.91 -10.92
N GLN A 110 35.95 32.24 -11.26
CA GLN A 110 36.28 33.30 -12.23
C GLN A 110 35.84 32.90 -13.64
N VAL A 111 36.27 31.71 -14.08
CA VAL A 111 35.98 31.15 -15.41
C VAL A 111 34.47 31.01 -15.64
N PHE A 112 33.74 30.39 -14.71
CA PHE A 112 32.30 30.19 -14.83
C PHE A 112 31.51 31.50 -14.78
N SER A 113 31.91 32.44 -13.91
CA SER A 113 31.27 33.76 -13.86
C SER A 113 31.47 34.55 -15.15
N ARG A 114 32.66 34.44 -15.76
CA ARG A 114 32.96 35.07 -17.05
C ARG A 114 32.19 34.40 -18.17
N ALA A 115 32.17 33.07 -18.25
CA ALA A 115 31.41 32.31 -19.24
C ALA A 115 29.94 32.73 -19.21
N ARG A 116 29.33 32.83 -18.02
CA ARG A 116 27.95 33.30 -17.87
C ARG A 116 27.75 34.77 -18.26
N LYS A 117 28.63 35.67 -17.84
CA LYS A 117 28.53 37.12 -18.15
C LYS A 117 28.68 37.40 -19.64
N LYS A 118 29.61 36.72 -20.30
CA LYS A 118 29.91 36.86 -21.73
C LYS A 118 29.08 35.91 -22.61
N ARG A 119 28.27 35.03 -22.01
CA ARG A 119 27.45 34.01 -22.67
C ARG A 119 28.28 33.10 -23.60
N LEU A 120 29.42 32.65 -23.09
CA LEU A 120 30.29 31.70 -23.78
C LEU A 120 29.77 30.28 -23.56
N ASP A 121 29.80 29.46 -24.59
CA ASP A 121 29.46 28.04 -24.46
C ASP A 121 30.47 27.36 -23.52
N LEU A 122 29.95 26.57 -22.60
CA LEU A 122 30.74 25.78 -21.65
C LEU A 122 30.18 24.37 -21.61
N HIS A 123 31.02 23.38 -21.92
CA HIS A 123 30.65 21.98 -21.81
C HIS A 123 31.34 21.35 -20.60
N LEU A 124 30.54 20.76 -19.71
CA LEU A 124 31.03 19.96 -18.58
C LEU A 124 30.72 18.50 -18.89
N ALA A 125 31.73 17.79 -19.41
CA ALA A 125 31.57 16.42 -19.89
C ALA A 125 30.95 15.50 -18.82
N GLY A 126 29.83 14.85 -19.18
CA GLY A 126 29.08 13.95 -18.32
C GLY A 126 28.10 14.65 -17.38
N PHE A 127 28.06 15.98 -17.35
CA PHE A 127 27.15 16.77 -16.53
C PHE A 127 26.15 17.57 -17.38
N GLY A 128 26.64 18.31 -18.37
CA GLY A 128 25.79 19.10 -19.26
C GLY A 128 26.51 20.24 -19.97
N THR A 129 25.76 20.93 -20.83
CA THR A 129 26.24 22.06 -21.64
C THR A 129 25.49 23.34 -21.27
N PHE A 130 26.24 24.43 -21.15
CA PHE A 130 25.71 25.78 -21.03
C PHE A 130 25.89 26.53 -22.34
N GLY A 131 24.88 27.28 -22.74
CA GLY A 131 24.92 28.04 -24.00
C GLY A 131 24.00 29.24 -24.01
N ALA A 132 24.17 30.09 -25.02
CA ALA A 132 23.31 31.25 -25.24
C ALA A 132 21.96 30.83 -25.86
N VAL A 133 20.84 31.18 -25.20
CA VAL A 133 19.48 30.96 -25.73
C VAL A 133 18.76 32.31 -25.79
N GLY A 134 18.62 32.86 -26.99
CA GLY A 134 18.04 34.20 -27.20
C GLY A 134 18.82 35.30 -26.46
N LYS A 135 18.15 36.04 -25.56
CA LYS A 135 18.80 37.03 -24.67
C LYS A 135 19.30 36.41 -23.34
N GLY A 136 19.15 35.11 -23.14
CA GLY A 136 19.47 34.38 -21.92
C GLY A 136 20.73 33.51 -22.02
N PHE A 137 20.98 32.79 -20.93
CA PHE A 137 22.01 31.75 -20.80
C PHE A 137 21.30 30.56 -20.17
N ASP A 138 21.38 29.39 -20.79
CA ASP A 138 20.63 28.21 -20.38
C ASP A 138 21.54 27.00 -20.15
N PHE A 139 20.99 25.98 -19.50
CA PHE A 139 21.67 24.72 -19.19
C PHE A 139 20.87 23.54 -19.74
N THR A 140 21.58 22.62 -20.41
CA THR A 140 21.02 21.34 -20.86
C THR A 140 21.87 20.22 -20.27
N ALA A 141 21.22 19.30 -19.55
CA ALA A 141 21.90 18.15 -18.94
C ALA A 141 22.33 17.14 -20.01
N ASP A 142 23.45 16.45 -19.79
CA ASP A 142 23.89 15.37 -20.67
C ASP A 142 22.96 14.14 -20.53
N GLU A 143 22.70 13.43 -21.63
CA GLU A 143 21.82 12.24 -21.64
C GLU A 143 22.30 11.14 -20.68
N GLY A 144 23.61 10.96 -20.54
CA GLY A 144 24.18 9.98 -19.61
C GLY A 144 23.86 10.29 -18.15
N LEU A 145 23.87 11.56 -17.74
CA LEU A 145 23.47 11.96 -16.39
C LEU A 145 21.97 11.73 -16.16
N LEU A 146 21.15 12.02 -17.17
CA LEU A 146 19.70 11.79 -17.11
C LEU A 146 19.36 10.30 -17.04
N SER A 147 20.05 9.43 -17.78
CA SER A 147 19.87 7.97 -17.67
C SER A 147 20.23 7.46 -16.27
N VAL A 148 21.38 7.86 -15.71
CA VAL A 148 21.75 7.45 -14.34
C VAL A 148 20.74 7.95 -13.30
N LEU A 149 20.28 9.21 -13.42
CA LEU A 149 19.23 9.77 -12.56
C LEU A 149 17.90 9.01 -12.67
N ASN A 150 17.64 8.36 -13.81
CA ASN A 150 16.40 7.66 -14.11
C ASN A 150 16.54 6.13 -14.17
N SER A 151 17.68 5.57 -13.75
CA SER A 151 17.94 4.13 -13.80
C SER A 151 16.90 3.29 -13.04
N ASP A 152 16.38 3.81 -11.92
CA ASP A 152 15.29 3.18 -11.16
C ASP A 152 13.92 3.18 -11.89
N TYR A 153 13.80 3.94 -13.00
CA TYR A 153 12.59 4.07 -13.82
C TYR A 153 12.77 3.51 -15.25
N GLU A 154 13.93 2.94 -15.58
CA GLU A 154 14.19 2.33 -16.89
C GLU A 154 13.29 1.08 -17.10
N GLY A 155 12.64 1.00 -18.27
CA GLY A 155 11.74 -0.11 -18.62
C GLY A 155 10.28 0.05 -18.19
N LEU A 156 9.91 1.16 -17.54
CA LEU A 156 8.51 1.45 -17.20
C LEU A 156 7.72 1.92 -18.43
N ASN A 157 6.78 1.10 -18.88
CA ASN A 157 5.85 1.48 -19.95
C ASN A 157 4.76 2.44 -19.42
N PRO A 158 4.29 3.40 -20.24
CA PRO A 158 3.11 4.19 -19.93
C PRO A 158 1.91 3.28 -19.63
N VAL A 159 1.22 3.51 -18.51
CA VAL A 159 -0.02 2.79 -18.19
C VAL A 159 -1.14 3.42 -19.01
N ALA A 160 -1.49 2.81 -20.15
CA ALA A 160 -2.63 3.19 -20.97
C ALA A 160 -3.93 2.54 -20.44
N SER A 161 -4.96 3.37 -20.26
CA SER A 161 -6.36 2.98 -20.00
C SER A 161 -7.09 2.98 -21.34
N ALA A 162 -7.77 1.87 -21.67
CA ALA A 162 -8.36 1.63 -22.99
C ALA A 162 -9.52 2.58 -23.34
N SER A 163 -9.53 3.05 -24.58
CA SER A 163 -10.62 3.80 -25.21
C SER A 163 -11.87 2.93 -25.42
N PRO A 164 -13.09 3.49 -25.26
CA PRO A 164 -14.30 2.77 -25.61
C PRO A 164 -14.38 2.58 -27.14
N GLY A 165 -14.10 1.36 -27.59
CA GLY A 165 -14.46 0.94 -28.94
C GLY A 165 -15.97 1.04 -29.13
N THR A 166 -16.40 1.87 -30.09
CA THR A 166 -17.80 1.94 -30.52
C THR A 166 -18.21 0.61 -31.12
N SER A 167 -18.91 -0.24 -30.36
CA SER A 167 -19.53 -1.46 -30.87
C SER A 167 -21.06 -1.31 -30.94
N PRO A 168 -21.71 -1.92 -31.94
CA PRO A 168 -23.10 -1.60 -32.29
C PRO A 168 -24.07 -2.16 -31.25
N MET A 169 -24.85 -1.25 -30.68
CA MET A 169 -25.77 -1.37 -29.54
C MET A 169 -26.91 -2.40 -29.68
N LEU A 170 -26.97 -3.22 -30.73
CA LEU A 170 -28.20 -3.92 -31.13
C LEU A 170 -28.30 -5.41 -30.75
N LYS A 171 -27.28 -6.02 -30.13
CA LYS A 171 -27.36 -7.44 -29.69
C LYS A 171 -27.55 -7.64 -28.17
N ILE A 172 -27.41 -6.59 -27.36
CA ILE A 172 -27.37 -6.71 -25.88
C ILE A 172 -28.77 -6.71 -25.24
N VAL A 173 -29.78 -6.15 -25.91
CA VAL A 173 -31.15 -6.09 -25.38
C VAL A 173 -31.80 -7.48 -25.23
N ALA A 174 -31.42 -8.46 -26.05
CA ALA A 174 -32.02 -9.80 -26.01
C ALA A 174 -31.56 -10.63 -24.79
N VAL A 175 -30.31 -10.46 -24.33
CA VAL A 175 -29.75 -11.27 -23.22
C VAL A 175 -30.19 -10.71 -21.86
N SER A 176 -30.31 -9.40 -21.72
CA SER A 176 -30.77 -8.75 -20.49
C SER A 176 -32.24 -9.03 -20.18
N VAL A 177 -33.09 -9.16 -21.20
CA VAL A 177 -34.53 -9.48 -21.01
C VAL A 177 -34.72 -10.91 -20.51
N VAL A 178 -33.95 -11.88 -21.02
CA VAL A 178 -34.03 -13.27 -20.57
C VAL A 178 -33.58 -13.40 -19.11
N PHE A 179 -32.52 -12.69 -18.70
CA PHE A 179 -32.03 -12.74 -17.33
C PHE A 179 -33.00 -12.08 -16.33
N ALA A 180 -33.65 -10.97 -16.73
CA ALA A 180 -34.65 -10.28 -15.92
C ALA A 180 -35.91 -11.13 -15.69
N VAL A 181 -36.36 -11.88 -16.70
CA VAL A 181 -37.53 -12.77 -16.59
C VAL A 181 -37.25 -13.95 -15.65
N VAL A 182 -36.06 -14.55 -15.73
CA VAL A 182 -35.66 -15.65 -14.84
C VAL A 182 -35.52 -15.18 -13.39
N SER A 183 -34.98 -13.99 -13.17
CA SER A 183 -34.88 -13.39 -11.82
C SER A 183 -36.24 -12.98 -11.25
N ALA A 184 -37.15 -12.47 -12.09
CA ALA A 184 -38.51 -12.12 -11.66
C ALA A 184 -39.34 -13.37 -11.27
N MET A 185 -39.18 -14.49 -11.96
CA MET A 185 -39.82 -15.76 -11.60
C MET A 185 -39.30 -16.32 -10.27
N ALA A 186 -38.00 -16.18 -9.99
CA ALA A 186 -37.41 -16.59 -8.72
C ALA A 186 -37.88 -15.73 -7.53
N LEU A 187 -38.07 -14.42 -7.75
CA LEU A 187 -38.62 -13.49 -6.76
C LEU A 187 -40.10 -13.73 -6.47
N LEU A 188 -40.92 -14.01 -7.50
CA LEU A 188 -42.34 -14.35 -7.33
C LEU A 188 -42.58 -15.63 -6.51
N PHE A 189 -41.62 -16.56 -6.52
CA PHE A 189 -41.69 -17.78 -5.70
C PHE A 189 -41.40 -17.51 -4.22
N MET A 190 -40.59 -16.49 -3.90
CA MET A 190 -40.28 -16.13 -2.51
C MET A 190 -41.36 -15.26 -1.84
N PHE A 191 -42.17 -14.52 -2.60
CA PHE A 191 -43.19 -13.60 -2.07
C PHE A 191 -44.55 -14.25 -1.73
N ARG A 192 -44.69 -15.58 -1.83
CA ARG A 192 -45.96 -16.28 -1.52
C ARG A 192 -46.19 -16.59 -0.04
N VAL A 193 -45.33 -16.13 0.87
CA VAL A 193 -45.49 -16.36 2.32
C VAL A 193 -45.42 -15.04 3.09
N SER A 194 -46.59 -14.39 3.24
CA SER A 194 -47.03 -13.45 4.32
C SER A 194 -47.67 -12.15 3.78
N PRO A 195 -48.80 -11.67 4.33
CA PRO A 195 -49.47 -10.46 3.85
C PRO A 195 -49.02 -9.18 4.60
N PRO A 196 -49.14 -7.98 3.98
CA PRO A 196 -48.76 -6.71 4.62
C PRO A 196 -49.95 -5.98 5.28
N VAL A 197 -49.65 -5.14 6.27
CA VAL A 197 -50.59 -4.24 6.97
C VAL A 197 -50.40 -2.81 6.44
N SER A 198 -51.51 -2.10 6.22
CA SER A 198 -51.59 -0.75 5.65
C SER A 198 -51.73 0.37 6.70
N VAL A 199 -51.17 1.55 6.43
CA VAL A 199 -51.30 2.78 7.25
C VAL A 199 -51.80 3.94 6.36
N PRO A 200 -52.69 4.84 6.83
CA PRO A 200 -53.36 5.84 5.99
C PRO A 200 -52.67 7.22 5.98
N GLU A 201 -52.92 7.96 4.90
CA GLU A 201 -52.34 9.26 4.52
C GLU A 201 -53.25 10.45 4.95
N LEU A 202 -52.66 11.61 5.27
CA LEU A 202 -53.35 12.88 5.54
C LEU A 202 -52.63 14.08 4.86
N PRO A 203 -53.35 15.20 4.59
CA PRO A 203 -53.21 15.97 3.35
C PRO A 203 -52.35 17.25 3.45
N ALA A 204 -51.94 17.73 2.28
CA ALA A 204 -51.00 18.85 2.06
C ALA A 204 -51.64 20.25 2.10
N ALA A 205 -50.83 21.26 2.44
CA ALA A 205 -51.14 22.69 2.30
C ALA A 205 -50.00 23.47 1.61
N SER A 206 -50.39 24.49 0.82
CA SER A 206 -49.60 25.25 -0.17
C SER A 206 -48.72 26.40 0.38
N PRO A 207 -47.73 26.90 -0.40
CA PRO A 207 -46.66 27.80 0.07
C PRO A 207 -46.81 29.29 -0.36
N LEU A 208 -46.00 30.16 0.25
CA LEU A 208 -45.74 31.57 -0.14
C LEU A 208 -44.24 31.94 0.07
N PRO A 209 -43.69 33.02 -0.56
CA PRO A 209 -42.38 32.98 -1.25
C PRO A 209 -41.33 34.05 -0.81
N VAL A 210 -40.17 34.05 -1.52
CA VAL A 210 -39.17 35.16 -1.76
C VAL A 210 -38.01 35.25 -0.71
N SER A 211 -36.71 35.54 -0.96
CA SER A 211 -35.84 36.00 -2.08
C SER A 211 -34.34 35.68 -1.82
N VAL A 212 -33.52 35.96 -2.84
CA VAL A 212 -32.10 35.67 -3.15
C VAL A 212 -31.09 36.71 -2.60
N ASP A 213 -29.81 36.31 -2.57
CA ASP A 213 -28.51 37.06 -2.73
C ASP A 213 -27.53 36.78 -1.56
N SER A 214 -26.22 36.51 -1.73
CA SER A 214 -25.22 37.05 -2.66
C SER A 214 -23.92 36.20 -2.69
N VAL A 215 -23.07 36.51 -3.68
CA VAL A 215 -21.80 35.89 -4.09
C VAL A 215 -20.58 36.52 -3.40
N ALA A 216 -19.52 35.75 -3.12
CA ALA A 216 -18.16 36.30 -2.99
C ALA A 216 -17.07 35.31 -3.44
N ALA A 217 -16.07 35.83 -4.16
CA ALA A 217 -15.01 35.14 -4.90
C ALA A 217 -13.63 35.23 -4.19
N PRO A 218 -12.48 34.94 -4.84
CA PRO A 218 -11.49 33.93 -4.45
C PRO A 218 -10.28 34.49 -3.67
N VAL A 219 -9.61 33.62 -2.89
CA VAL A 219 -8.42 33.97 -2.09
C VAL A 219 -7.13 33.38 -2.71
N PRO A 220 -5.97 34.09 -2.69
CA PRO A 220 -4.79 33.79 -3.50
C PRO A 220 -3.94 32.63 -2.95
N VAL A 221 -3.25 31.95 -3.87
CA VAL A 221 -2.32 30.83 -3.64
C VAL A 221 -0.97 31.32 -3.10
N LEU A 222 -0.53 30.74 -1.98
CA LEU A 222 0.82 30.88 -1.40
C LEU A 222 1.68 29.63 -1.67
N PRO A 223 3.02 29.77 -1.68
CA PRO A 223 3.95 28.74 -2.17
C PRO A 223 4.06 27.50 -1.25
N GLU A 224 4.56 26.41 -1.85
CA GLU A 224 4.47 25.01 -1.42
C GLU A 224 4.81 24.69 0.06
N PRO A 225 4.09 23.72 0.66
CA PRO A 225 4.25 23.33 2.06
C PRO A 225 5.47 22.45 2.30
N ALA A 226 6.28 22.79 3.30
CA ALA A 226 7.22 21.85 3.91
C ALA A 226 6.45 20.71 4.61
N GLN A 227 6.85 19.46 4.35
CA GLN A 227 6.26 18.22 4.87
C GLN A 227 6.21 18.18 6.42
N PRO A 228 5.23 17.50 7.03
CA PRO A 228 5.13 17.35 8.48
C PRO A 228 6.21 16.41 9.03
N ALA A 229 7.32 16.96 9.53
CA ALA A 229 8.52 16.21 9.89
C ALA A 229 8.44 15.44 11.23
N LEU A 230 8.75 14.15 11.14
CA LEU A 230 9.36 13.29 12.16
C LEU A 230 10.62 13.97 12.75
N LEU A 231 10.82 13.96 14.08
CA LEU A 231 12.12 14.31 14.67
C LEU A 231 12.88 13.03 15.02
N GLU A 232 14.14 12.95 14.61
CA GLU A 232 15.02 11.81 14.88
C GLU A 232 15.89 12.04 16.12
N ALA A 233 16.40 10.95 16.69
CA ALA A 233 17.30 11.05 17.82
C ALA A 233 18.63 11.72 17.39
N GLY A 234 19.10 12.71 18.14
CA GLY A 234 20.29 13.52 17.83
C GLY A 234 19.98 14.88 17.19
N GLU A 235 18.74 15.12 16.77
CA GLU A 235 18.33 16.43 16.24
C GLU A 235 17.99 17.43 17.34
N PHE A 236 17.94 18.72 16.99
CA PHE A 236 17.57 19.81 17.88
C PHE A 236 16.25 20.44 17.43
N THR A 237 15.47 20.92 18.40
CA THR A 237 14.25 21.71 18.18
C THR A 237 14.17 22.84 19.20
N VAL A 238 13.43 23.90 18.90
CA VAL A 238 13.22 25.02 19.83
C VAL A 238 11.89 24.84 20.52
N VAL A 239 11.90 24.74 21.86
CA VAL A 239 10.69 24.71 22.69
C VAL A 239 10.29 26.15 23.02
N LEU A 240 9.07 26.52 22.64
CA LEU A 240 8.50 27.86 22.78
C LEU A 240 7.76 28.02 24.11
N ALA A 241 6.98 27.02 24.52
CA ALA A 241 6.21 27.07 25.77
C ALA A 241 5.91 25.65 26.28
N THR A 242 5.56 25.52 27.55
CA THR A 242 5.17 24.24 28.15
C THR A 242 3.90 24.41 28.99
N TYR A 243 2.91 23.55 28.75
CA TYR A 243 1.61 23.59 29.44
C TYR A 243 1.31 22.25 30.11
N THR A 244 0.61 22.26 31.25
CA THR A 244 0.05 21.05 31.87
C THR A 244 -1.28 20.63 31.25
N SER A 245 -1.96 21.53 30.54
CA SER A 245 -3.24 21.31 29.87
C SER A 245 -3.08 21.28 28.35
N GLU A 246 -3.54 20.20 27.71
CA GLU A 246 -3.50 20.04 26.25
C GLU A 246 -4.32 21.13 25.54
N MET A 247 -5.50 21.46 26.08
CA MET A 247 -6.39 22.46 25.52
C MET A 247 -5.74 23.86 25.51
N LYS A 248 -5.04 24.24 26.59
CA LYS A 248 -4.30 25.51 26.63
C LYS A 248 -3.13 25.51 25.64
N ALA A 249 -2.42 24.39 25.52
CA ALA A 249 -1.34 24.24 24.55
C ALA A 249 -1.83 24.34 23.11
N ARG A 250 -2.97 23.73 22.77
CA ARG A 250 -3.59 23.82 21.43
C ARG A 250 -4.03 25.24 21.07
N ARG A 251 -4.60 25.99 22.03
CA ARG A 251 -4.95 27.41 21.82
C ARG A 251 -3.71 28.27 21.56
N GLU A 252 -2.64 28.01 22.28
CA GLU A 252 -1.39 28.75 22.10
C GLU A 252 -0.69 28.39 20.78
N VAL A 253 -0.75 27.13 20.32
CA VAL A 253 -0.28 26.75 18.98
C VAL A 253 -1.05 27.53 17.91
N ALA A 254 -2.37 27.61 18.00
CA ALA A 254 -3.18 28.38 17.06
C ALA A 254 -2.82 29.89 17.07
N ARG A 255 -2.51 30.45 18.24
CA ARG A 255 -2.01 31.83 18.37
C ARG A 255 -0.65 32.00 17.68
N LEU A 256 0.29 31.10 17.91
CA LEU A 256 1.64 31.16 17.32
C LEU A 256 1.60 30.97 15.79
N ASP A 257 0.75 30.06 15.30
CA ASP A 257 0.52 29.86 13.86
C ASP A 257 -0.03 31.14 13.22
N SER A 258 -0.92 31.88 13.90
CA SER A 258 -1.44 33.18 13.43
C SER A 258 -0.38 34.29 13.36
N THR A 259 0.73 34.14 14.09
CA THR A 259 1.88 35.06 14.05
C THR A 259 2.96 34.62 13.06
N GLY A 260 2.71 33.57 12.27
CA GLY A 260 3.64 33.05 11.27
C GLY A 260 4.67 32.06 11.81
N ILE A 261 4.62 31.73 13.10
CA ILE A 261 5.48 30.72 13.72
C ILE A 261 4.75 29.38 13.67
N ARG A 262 5.10 28.51 12.71
CA ARG A 262 4.53 27.15 12.67
C ARG A 262 4.98 26.37 13.91
N ALA A 263 4.04 26.12 14.82
CA ALA A 263 4.28 25.49 16.10
C ALA A 263 3.65 24.08 16.16
N ALA A 264 4.30 23.12 16.79
CA ALA A 264 3.82 21.75 16.95
C ALA A 264 3.78 21.33 18.42
N LEU A 265 2.81 20.49 18.78
CA LEU A 265 2.73 19.92 20.13
C LEU A 265 3.68 18.73 20.29
N TRP A 266 4.33 18.69 21.44
CA TRP A 266 5.22 17.63 21.87
C TRP A 266 4.87 17.22 23.31
N PRO A 267 4.26 16.04 23.53
CA PRO A 267 4.02 15.55 24.88
C PRO A 267 5.34 15.13 25.54
N ALA A 268 5.56 15.59 26.77
CA ALA A 268 6.72 15.27 27.58
C ALA A 268 6.27 14.86 29.00
N TYR A 269 7.06 14.03 29.68
CA TYR A 269 6.81 13.63 31.06
C TYR A 269 7.98 14.08 31.93
N ALA A 270 7.67 14.67 33.09
CA ALA A 270 8.66 14.97 34.12
C ALA A 270 8.05 14.63 35.49
N ASN A 271 8.76 13.82 36.28
CA ASN A 271 8.33 13.39 37.62
C ASN A 271 6.90 12.80 37.67
N GLY A 272 6.53 11.99 36.66
CA GLY A 272 5.21 11.37 36.56
C GLY A 272 4.08 12.28 36.06
N VAL A 273 4.34 13.58 35.88
CA VAL A 273 3.36 14.55 35.37
C VAL A 273 3.53 14.74 33.87
N LYS A 274 2.41 14.71 33.13
CA LYS A 274 2.36 14.93 31.69
C LYS A 274 2.31 16.43 31.38
N TYR A 275 3.18 16.86 30.48
CA TYR A 275 3.27 18.22 29.96
C TYR A 275 3.14 18.22 28.44
N TRP A 276 2.71 19.35 27.90
CA TRP A 276 2.55 19.62 26.47
C TRP A 276 3.48 20.77 26.11
N ARG A 277 4.60 20.45 25.48
CA ARG A 277 5.58 21.41 24.98
C ARG A 277 5.16 21.86 23.59
N ILE A 278 5.25 23.15 23.33
CA ILE A 278 5.09 23.73 22.01
C ILE A 278 6.48 23.87 21.42
N ARG A 279 6.72 23.33 20.23
CA ARG A 279 8.03 23.36 19.57
C ARG A 279 7.96 23.97 18.17
N THR A 280 9.08 24.48 17.68
CA THR A 280 9.24 24.90 16.29
C THR A 280 10.64 24.56 15.78
N GLY A 281 10.74 24.38 14.46
CA GLY A 281 11.98 24.04 13.77
C GLY A 281 12.51 22.63 14.04
N ARG A 282 13.31 22.16 13.09
CA ARG A 282 14.08 20.91 13.11
C ARG A 282 15.49 21.29 12.66
N PHE A 283 16.48 21.00 13.48
CA PHE A 283 17.86 21.43 13.26
C PHE A 283 18.81 20.26 13.47
N ALA A 284 19.68 20.00 12.51
CA ALA A 284 20.70 18.96 12.65
C ALA A 284 21.80 19.40 13.64
N ASP A 285 22.11 20.70 13.70
CA ASP A 285 23.07 21.30 14.62
C ASP A 285 22.37 22.21 15.65
N ARG A 286 22.87 22.19 16.89
CA ARG A 286 22.51 23.10 17.97
C ARG A 286 22.78 24.57 17.61
N ASN A 287 23.76 24.87 16.76
CA ASN A 287 24.08 26.23 16.33
C ASN A 287 22.96 26.83 15.44
N ASP A 288 22.40 26.04 14.53
CA ASP A 288 21.27 26.46 13.70
C ASP A 288 20.02 26.70 14.54
N ALA A 289 19.80 25.86 15.57
CA ALA A 289 18.75 26.07 16.56
C ALA A 289 18.97 27.38 17.35
N ARG A 290 20.21 27.77 17.65
CA ARG A 290 20.52 29.08 18.30
C ARG A 290 20.22 30.26 17.39
N LEU A 291 20.52 30.15 16.10
CA LEU A 291 20.19 31.19 15.12
C LEU A 291 18.68 31.35 15.00
N ALA A 292 17.93 30.24 15.00
CA ALA A 292 16.46 30.28 15.01
C ALA A 292 15.89 30.92 16.28
N VAL A 293 16.45 30.63 17.46
CA VAL A 293 16.05 31.30 18.71
C VAL A 293 16.24 32.81 18.63
N ARG A 294 17.35 33.29 18.06
CA ARG A 294 17.62 34.73 17.87
C ARG A 294 16.65 35.39 16.90
N ALA A 295 16.10 34.64 15.94
CA ALA A 295 15.18 35.14 14.94
C ALA A 295 13.72 35.25 15.42
N LEU A 296 13.35 34.62 16.54
CA LEU A 296 11.96 34.58 17.05
C LEU A 296 11.49 35.91 17.67
N GLY A 297 12.41 36.82 18.02
CA GLY A 297 12.12 38.12 18.65
C GLY A 297 11.65 38.02 20.11
N GLU A 298 12.14 38.90 20.98
CA GLU A 298 11.90 38.82 22.44
C GLU A 298 10.42 39.04 22.84
N ASN A 299 9.60 39.62 21.96
CA ASN A 299 8.20 39.95 22.24
C ASN A 299 7.18 38.86 21.87
N VAL A 300 7.60 37.75 21.25
CA VAL A 300 6.67 36.74 20.71
C VAL A 300 6.55 35.50 21.63
N VAL A 301 7.64 35.15 22.31
CA VAL A 301 7.73 33.98 23.20
C VAL A 301 8.61 34.31 24.40
N PRO A 302 8.15 34.11 25.66
CA PRO A 302 8.84 34.65 26.84
C PRO A 302 10.25 34.09 27.08
N VAL A 303 10.46 32.78 26.87
CA VAL A 303 11.77 32.12 27.06
C VAL A 303 11.88 30.85 26.18
N PRO A 304 12.21 30.97 24.89
CA PRO A 304 12.45 29.80 24.06
C PRO A 304 13.77 29.11 24.47
N TYR A 305 13.81 27.78 24.47
CA TYR A 305 15.04 27.02 24.72
C TYR A 305 15.25 25.90 23.72
N ILE A 306 16.51 25.54 23.50
CA ILE A 306 16.88 24.48 22.56
C ILE A 306 16.88 23.15 23.29
N GLN A 307 16.20 22.17 22.71
CA GLN A 307 16.12 20.82 23.21
C GLN A 307 16.68 19.85 22.18
N GLU A 308 17.65 19.05 22.60
CA GLU A 308 18.11 17.87 21.86
C GLU A 308 17.08 16.75 21.99
N VAL A 309 16.78 16.11 20.87
CA VAL A 309 15.85 15.00 20.73
C VAL A 309 16.58 13.72 21.10
N LYS A 310 16.36 13.22 22.31
CA LYS A 310 17.02 11.99 22.79
C LYS A 310 16.37 10.69 22.28
N LYS A 311 15.15 10.77 21.73
CA LYS A 311 14.35 9.63 21.23
C LYS A 311 13.52 10.11 20.05
N GLN A 312 13.37 9.28 19.02
CA GLN A 312 12.56 9.57 17.84
C GLN A 312 11.12 9.94 18.23
N VAL A 313 10.60 11.06 17.69
CA VAL A 313 9.28 11.61 18.00
C VAL A 313 8.42 11.63 16.74
N LEU A 314 7.35 10.83 16.76
CA LEU A 314 6.32 10.78 15.73
C LEU A 314 5.20 11.80 15.98
N LYS A 315 4.51 12.19 14.90
CA LYS A 315 3.36 13.11 14.90
C LYS A 315 2.32 12.63 15.94
N ASN A 316 1.85 13.53 16.80
CA ASN A 316 0.89 13.28 17.90
C ASN A 316 1.42 12.48 19.12
N GLY A 317 2.73 12.24 19.24
CA GLY A 317 3.30 11.70 20.48
C GLY A 317 2.86 10.28 20.84
N LYS A 318 2.24 9.56 19.91
CA LYS A 318 2.19 8.10 19.98
C LYS A 318 3.50 7.61 19.39
N LYS A 319 4.31 6.90 20.20
CA LYS A 319 5.31 6.00 19.62
C LYS A 319 4.56 5.13 18.60
N ALA A 320 5.07 4.99 17.38
CA ALA A 320 4.79 3.80 16.60
C ALA A 320 5.30 2.65 17.46
N CYS A 321 4.38 2.07 18.23
CA CYS A 321 4.70 0.91 19.00
C CYS A 321 4.70 -0.19 17.96
N ASN A 322 5.87 -0.51 17.40
CA ASN A 322 6.02 -1.68 16.53
C ASN A 322 5.64 -2.98 17.27
N ALA A 323 5.38 -2.91 18.59
CA ALA A 323 4.82 -3.97 19.43
C ALA A 323 3.28 -3.97 19.56
N LEU A 324 2.54 -2.96 19.07
CA LEU A 324 1.08 -3.05 19.05
C LEU A 324 0.63 -4.02 17.93
N HIS A 325 -0.48 -4.71 18.19
CA HIS A 325 -1.11 -5.55 17.18
C HIS A 325 -1.81 -4.65 16.15
N PRO A 326 -1.57 -4.87 14.85
CA PRO A 326 -2.29 -4.14 13.82
C PRO A 326 -3.78 -4.48 13.88
N GLN A 327 -4.64 -3.61 13.33
CA GLN A 327 -6.07 -3.85 13.27
C GLN A 327 -6.35 -5.11 12.44
N SER A 328 -6.72 -6.22 13.08
CA SER A 328 -7.00 -7.50 12.42
C SER A 328 -8.01 -8.29 13.24
N MET A 329 -8.70 -9.24 12.60
CA MET A 329 -9.34 -10.34 13.33
C MET A 329 -8.31 -11.22 14.05
N CYS A 330 -8.79 -12.05 14.98
CA CYS A 330 -7.97 -13.04 15.69
C CYS A 330 -7.19 -13.92 14.70
N PRO A 331 -5.87 -14.12 14.87
CA PRO A 331 -5.08 -14.99 14.00
C PRO A 331 -5.62 -16.42 13.87
N ALA A 332 -6.13 -17.02 14.95
CA ALA A 332 -6.72 -18.36 14.89
C ALA A 332 -7.86 -18.46 13.87
N PHE A 333 -8.63 -17.39 13.64
CA PHE A 333 -9.66 -17.37 12.60
C PHE A 333 -9.07 -17.56 11.19
N GLY A 334 -7.90 -16.99 10.91
CA GLY A 334 -7.20 -17.17 9.64
C GLY A 334 -6.84 -18.63 9.38
N GLY A 335 -6.25 -19.31 10.36
CA GLY A 335 -5.97 -20.74 10.22
C GLY A 335 -7.23 -21.60 10.16
N LEU A 336 -8.31 -21.24 10.86
CA LEU A 336 -9.60 -21.92 10.73
C LEU A 336 -10.18 -21.81 9.31
N ARG A 337 -9.99 -20.69 8.61
CA ARG A 337 -10.35 -20.58 7.17
C ARG A 337 -9.59 -21.56 6.29
N VAL A 338 -8.33 -21.87 6.63
CA VAL A 338 -7.56 -22.89 5.91
C VAL A 338 -8.08 -24.29 6.26
N LEU A 339 -8.15 -24.60 7.55
CA LEU A 339 -8.40 -25.95 8.06
C LEU A 339 -9.83 -26.43 7.78
N THR A 340 -10.84 -25.62 8.10
CA THR A 340 -12.26 -26.06 8.06
C THR A 340 -12.76 -26.34 6.64
N ARG A 341 -12.06 -25.88 5.61
CA ARG A 341 -12.45 -26.13 4.21
C ARG A 341 -12.06 -27.53 3.73
N ILE A 342 -11.16 -28.21 4.43
CA ILE A 342 -10.70 -29.56 4.06
C ILE A 342 -11.81 -30.57 4.34
N ASP A 343 -12.16 -31.40 3.37
CA ASP A 343 -13.20 -32.42 3.51
C ASP A 343 -12.70 -33.57 4.41
N GLY A 344 -13.57 -34.05 5.31
CA GLY A 344 -13.21 -35.02 6.36
C GLY A 344 -12.42 -34.44 7.53
N VAL A 345 -12.38 -33.11 7.70
CA VAL A 345 -11.76 -32.45 8.86
C VAL A 345 -12.74 -32.23 10.01
N GLN A 346 -12.31 -32.43 11.24
CA GLN A 346 -13.00 -31.97 12.44
C GLN A 346 -12.00 -31.25 13.37
N VAL A 347 -12.16 -29.93 13.51
CA VAL A 347 -11.24 -29.12 14.31
C VAL A 347 -11.46 -29.40 15.80
N CYS A 348 -10.36 -29.69 16.50
CA CYS A 348 -10.28 -29.68 17.97
C CYS A 348 -9.63 -28.36 18.41
N LEU A 349 -10.41 -27.41 18.90
CA LEU A 349 -9.95 -26.08 19.27
C LEU A 349 -9.54 -26.05 20.76
N ALA A 350 -8.24 -25.97 21.03
CA ALA A 350 -7.69 -25.78 22.37
C ALA A 350 -7.80 -24.28 22.75
N ALA A 351 -8.94 -23.92 23.32
CA ALA A 351 -9.32 -22.55 23.61
C ALA A 351 -10.16 -22.43 24.88
N ASP A 352 -10.15 -21.24 25.47
CA ASP A 352 -11.10 -20.85 26.51
C ASP A 352 -12.46 -20.50 25.91
N GLN A 353 -13.45 -20.24 26.78
CA GLN A 353 -14.82 -19.92 26.37
C GLN A 353 -14.91 -18.66 25.50
N GLY A 354 -14.08 -17.64 25.77
CA GLY A 354 -14.08 -16.40 24.99
C GLY A 354 -13.62 -16.62 23.55
N CYS A 355 -12.50 -17.30 23.37
CA CYS A 355 -12.00 -17.66 22.04
C CYS A 355 -12.93 -18.64 21.34
N LEU A 356 -13.47 -19.64 22.06
CA LEU A 356 -14.42 -20.61 21.50
C LEU A 356 -15.66 -19.92 20.93
N TYR A 357 -16.31 -19.04 21.70
CA TYR A 357 -17.47 -18.27 21.24
C TYR A 357 -17.13 -17.42 20.01
N GLY A 358 -16.08 -16.60 20.11
CA GLY A 358 -15.71 -15.67 19.04
C GLY A 358 -15.34 -16.39 17.75
N LEU A 359 -14.47 -17.39 17.83
CA LEU A 359 -13.98 -18.15 16.67
C LEU A 359 -15.05 -19.03 16.05
N THR A 360 -15.94 -19.61 16.85
CA THR A 360 -17.10 -20.36 16.33
C THR A 360 -18.02 -19.42 15.56
N PHE A 361 -18.35 -18.25 16.13
CA PHE A 361 -19.19 -17.26 15.47
C PHE A 361 -18.59 -16.82 14.13
N VAL A 362 -17.35 -16.32 14.09
CA VAL A 362 -16.77 -15.80 12.84
C VAL A 362 -16.52 -16.90 11.80
N SER A 363 -16.16 -18.12 12.21
CA SER A 363 -15.92 -19.22 11.27
C SER A 363 -17.20 -19.68 10.58
N HIS A 364 -18.34 -19.66 11.28
CA HIS A 364 -19.64 -19.99 10.68
C HIS A 364 -20.04 -19.03 9.55
N PHE A 365 -19.67 -17.75 9.64
CA PHE A 365 -19.99 -16.75 8.62
C PHE A 365 -18.95 -16.67 7.49
N TYR A 366 -17.67 -16.88 7.80
CA TYR A 366 -16.57 -16.48 6.91
C TYR A 366 -15.55 -17.59 6.59
N ALA A 367 -15.74 -18.80 7.10
CA ALA A 367 -14.92 -19.96 6.77
C ALA A 367 -15.80 -21.04 6.11
N ALA A 368 -15.86 -22.25 6.69
CA ALA A 368 -16.79 -23.29 6.28
C ALA A 368 -17.87 -23.50 7.36
N ARG A 369 -19.06 -23.93 6.94
CA ARG A 369 -20.19 -24.27 7.83
C ARG A 369 -19.96 -25.62 8.53
N LYS A 370 -18.88 -25.74 9.30
CA LYS A 370 -18.52 -26.93 10.10
C LYS A 370 -18.45 -26.56 11.57
N SER A 371 -18.92 -27.47 12.42
CA SER A 371 -18.82 -27.34 13.86
C SER A 371 -17.36 -27.38 14.30
N ILE A 372 -17.04 -26.63 15.36
CA ILE A 372 -15.74 -26.68 16.03
C ILE A 372 -15.97 -27.38 17.37
N VAL A 373 -15.11 -28.33 17.73
CA VAL A 373 -15.20 -29.07 18.99
C VAL A 373 -14.07 -28.58 19.90
N SER A 374 -14.32 -28.43 21.19
CA SER A 374 -13.32 -27.95 22.16
C SER A 374 -13.44 -28.70 23.48
N PRO A 375 -12.33 -28.98 24.19
CA PRO A 375 -12.36 -29.45 25.58
C PRO A 375 -12.75 -28.37 26.59
N GLU A 376 -12.96 -27.12 26.15
CA GLU A 376 -13.26 -25.95 27.00
C GLU A 376 -12.19 -25.71 28.08
N LEU A 377 -11.12 -25.01 27.71
CA LEU A 377 -10.02 -24.74 28.63
C LEU A 377 -10.40 -23.65 29.64
N MET A 378 -10.72 -24.07 30.86
CA MET A 378 -10.98 -23.18 31.99
C MET A 378 -9.84 -23.26 33.01
N ASN A 379 -9.90 -22.41 34.04
CA ASN A 379 -8.90 -22.37 35.11
C ASN A 379 -8.66 -23.76 35.71
N VAL A 380 -9.70 -24.57 35.88
CA VAL A 380 -9.61 -25.92 36.47
C VAL A 380 -8.67 -26.81 35.67
N GLN A 381 -8.79 -26.84 34.34
CA GLN A 381 -7.94 -27.66 33.46
C GLN A 381 -6.49 -27.15 33.42
N ILE A 382 -6.32 -25.83 33.40
CA ILE A 382 -5.00 -25.18 33.29
C ILE A 382 -4.22 -25.33 34.60
N SER A 383 -4.82 -25.01 35.75
CA SER A 383 -4.15 -25.12 37.05
C SER A 383 -4.13 -26.55 37.58
N GLY A 384 -5.13 -27.36 37.23
CA GLY A 384 -5.24 -28.76 37.63
C GLY A 384 -4.40 -29.71 36.77
N GLY A 385 -3.84 -29.24 35.66
CA GLY A 385 -2.95 -30.02 34.80
C GLY A 385 -3.66 -31.05 33.90
N SER A 386 -4.99 -31.10 33.88
CA SER A 386 -5.75 -32.06 33.07
C SER A 386 -5.89 -31.68 31.59
N MET A 387 -5.43 -30.49 31.19
CA MET A 387 -5.61 -29.95 29.83
C MET A 387 -5.25 -30.95 28.72
N ILE A 388 -4.14 -31.67 28.86
CA ILE A 388 -3.70 -32.65 27.86
C ILE A 388 -4.62 -33.87 27.83
N ASP A 389 -5.05 -34.37 28.98
CA ASP A 389 -5.98 -35.50 29.07
C ASP A 389 -7.35 -35.15 28.49
N ASP A 390 -7.83 -33.92 28.73
CA ASP A 390 -9.07 -33.41 28.17
C ASP A 390 -9.00 -33.26 26.65
N LEU A 391 -7.88 -32.79 26.12
CA LEU A 391 -7.63 -32.76 24.68
C LEU A 391 -7.62 -34.17 24.08
N ARG A 392 -6.92 -35.13 24.70
CA ARG A 392 -6.86 -36.53 24.22
C ARG A 392 -8.25 -37.17 24.21
N ARG A 393 -9.01 -37.02 25.28
CA ARG A 393 -10.41 -37.49 25.35
C ARG A 393 -11.26 -36.85 24.24
N THR A 394 -11.13 -35.55 24.01
CA THR A 394 -11.87 -34.85 22.95
C THR A 394 -11.49 -35.37 21.56
N ILE A 395 -10.20 -35.62 21.31
CA ILE A 395 -9.72 -36.21 20.05
C ILE A 395 -10.30 -37.62 19.85
N GLU A 396 -10.31 -38.45 20.90
CA GLU A 396 -10.91 -39.78 20.87
C GLU A 396 -12.42 -39.74 20.60
N GLU A 397 -13.13 -38.76 21.18
CA GLU A 397 -14.56 -38.57 20.92
C GLU A 397 -14.83 -38.17 19.46
N ILE A 398 -14.05 -37.23 18.91
CA ILE A 398 -14.12 -36.84 17.49
C ILE A 398 -13.85 -38.05 16.59
N ALA A 399 -12.84 -38.86 16.92
CA ALA A 399 -12.42 -40.02 16.15
C ALA A 399 -13.43 -41.18 16.15
N ARG A 400 -14.50 -41.13 16.96
CA ARG A 400 -15.60 -42.11 16.90
C ARG A 400 -16.37 -42.03 15.59
N ASP A 401 -16.38 -40.89 14.92
CA ASP A 401 -16.94 -40.77 13.57
C ASP A 401 -15.91 -41.25 12.53
N PRO A 402 -16.16 -42.40 11.86
CA PRO A 402 -15.21 -42.99 10.93
C PRO A 402 -15.03 -42.19 9.62
N SER A 403 -15.89 -41.18 9.37
CA SER A 403 -15.77 -40.28 8.21
C SER A 403 -14.69 -39.21 8.39
N ILE A 404 -14.24 -38.97 9.62
CA ILE A 404 -13.18 -38.01 9.92
C ILE A 404 -11.82 -38.60 9.57
N ARG A 405 -11.09 -37.89 8.70
CA ARG A 405 -9.74 -38.26 8.22
C ARG A 405 -8.64 -37.36 8.77
N PHE A 406 -8.99 -36.18 9.31
CA PHE A 406 -8.03 -35.23 9.84
C PHE A 406 -8.58 -34.46 11.05
N ILE A 407 -7.84 -34.46 12.15
CA ILE A 407 -8.14 -33.72 13.37
C ILE A 407 -7.00 -32.72 13.64
N PRO A 408 -7.10 -31.47 13.14
CA PRO A 408 -6.20 -30.42 13.55
C PRO A 408 -6.54 -29.97 14.97
N VAL A 409 -5.56 -30.08 15.87
CA VAL A 409 -5.62 -29.52 17.22
C VAL A 409 -5.14 -28.07 17.12
N VAL A 410 -6.05 -27.11 17.19
CA VAL A 410 -5.72 -25.69 17.03
C VAL A 410 -5.41 -25.09 18.39
N SER A 411 -4.15 -24.74 18.63
CA SER A 411 -3.72 -24.05 19.85
C SER A 411 -3.93 -22.55 19.75
N THR A 412 -4.62 -21.97 20.73
CA THR A 412 -4.82 -20.51 20.87
C THR A 412 -3.94 -19.95 22.00
N CYS A 413 -4.08 -18.65 22.32
CA CYS A 413 -3.21 -17.97 23.30
C CYS A 413 -3.13 -18.69 24.66
N VAL A 414 -4.28 -19.15 25.18
CA VAL A 414 -4.37 -19.77 26.50
C VAL A 414 -3.69 -21.14 26.51
N ALA A 415 -4.01 -21.99 25.52
CA ALA A 415 -3.41 -23.32 25.39
C ALA A 415 -1.89 -23.25 25.17
N GLU A 416 -1.43 -22.28 24.40
CA GLU A 416 0.01 -22.07 24.16
C GLU A 416 0.73 -21.63 25.44
N THR A 417 0.14 -20.69 26.17
CA THR A 417 0.72 -20.21 27.44
C THR A 417 0.73 -21.30 28.51
N ALA A 418 -0.29 -22.18 28.51
CA ALA A 418 -0.37 -23.33 29.39
C ALA A 418 0.60 -24.48 29.02
N GLY A 419 1.33 -24.37 27.90
CA GLY A 419 2.40 -25.30 27.53
C GLY A 419 1.91 -26.58 26.86
N ILE A 420 0.98 -26.49 25.89
CA ILE A 420 0.58 -27.64 25.10
C ILE A 420 1.79 -28.28 24.36
N ALA A 421 2.04 -29.56 24.66
CA ALA A 421 3.12 -30.36 24.11
C ALA A 421 2.60 -31.30 23.01
N GLU A 422 3.18 -31.21 21.81
CA GLU A 422 2.71 -31.97 20.64
C GLU A 422 2.96 -33.47 20.81
N GLU A 423 4.08 -33.84 21.43
CA GLU A 423 4.51 -35.20 21.72
C GLU A 423 3.56 -35.97 22.64
N LEU A 424 2.69 -35.28 23.38
CA LEU A 424 1.69 -35.89 24.26
C LEU A 424 0.35 -36.14 23.56
N LEU A 425 0.15 -35.57 22.36
CA LEU A 425 -1.03 -35.82 21.54
C LEU A 425 -0.80 -37.10 20.70
N PRO A 426 -1.86 -37.90 20.46
CA PRO A 426 -1.74 -39.02 19.55
C PRO A 426 -1.41 -38.51 18.14
N LYS A 427 -0.61 -39.26 17.36
CA LYS A 427 -0.36 -38.94 15.94
C LYS A 427 -1.53 -39.35 15.04
N LYS A 428 -2.31 -40.34 15.48
CA LYS A 428 -3.52 -40.85 14.80
C LYS A 428 -4.58 -41.20 15.83
N ALA A 429 -5.85 -41.00 15.48
CA ALA A 429 -7.00 -41.43 16.27
C ALA A 429 -8.10 -41.93 15.33
N GLY A 430 -8.54 -43.17 15.48
CA GLY A 430 -9.46 -43.81 14.52
C GLY A 430 -8.86 -43.79 13.11
N ASN A 431 -9.63 -43.26 12.15
CA ASN A 431 -9.19 -43.08 10.76
C ASN A 431 -8.45 -41.75 10.51
N ALA A 432 -8.30 -40.91 11.54
CA ALA A 432 -7.81 -39.55 11.38
C ALA A 432 -6.32 -39.38 11.71
N GLU A 433 -5.61 -38.63 10.87
CA GLU A 433 -4.35 -38.00 11.24
C GLU A 433 -4.61 -36.88 12.26
N VAL A 434 -3.72 -36.73 13.25
CA VAL A 434 -3.83 -35.69 14.27
C VAL A 434 -2.59 -34.80 14.18
N LEU A 435 -2.79 -33.49 14.12
CA LEU A 435 -1.70 -32.51 13.99
C LEU A 435 -1.97 -31.26 14.83
N LEU A 436 -0.98 -30.83 15.60
CA LEU A 436 -1.04 -29.57 16.33
C LEU A 436 -0.78 -28.40 15.37
N VAL A 437 -1.69 -27.42 15.35
CA VAL A 437 -1.57 -26.19 14.58
C VAL A 437 -1.57 -25.00 15.54
N ARG A 438 -0.41 -24.37 15.71
CA ARG A 438 -0.21 -23.29 16.70
C ARG A 438 -0.61 -21.93 16.11
N LEU A 439 -1.70 -21.35 16.61
CA LEU A 439 -2.21 -20.06 16.16
C LEU A 439 -2.43 -19.03 17.30
N PRO A 440 -1.49 -18.86 18.26
CA PRO A 440 -1.64 -17.89 19.33
C PRO A 440 -1.54 -16.45 18.79
N ALA A 441 -2.49 -15.61 19.18
CA ALA A 441 -2.56 -14.23 18.73
C ALA A 441 -1.38 -13.38 19.18
N PHE A 442 -0.66 -13.74 20.26
CA PHE A 442 0.51 -12.98 20.70
C PHE A 442 1.78 -13.27 19.88
N GLN A 443 1.82 -14.36 19.09
CA GLN A 443 2.96 -14.69 18.22
C GLN A 443 2.69 -14.30 16.77
N ILE A 444 1.45 -14.48 16.30
CA ILE A 444 1.06 -14.17 14.92
C ILE A 444 0.36 -12.82 14.91
N ARG A 445 0.82 -11.87 14.09
CA ARG A 445 0.32 -10.50 14.15
C ARG A 445 -1.07 -10.33 13.53
N THR A 446 -1.40 -11.13 12.51
CA THR A 446 -2.64 -10.97 11.74
C THR A 446 -3.26 -12.30 11.31
N HIS A 447 -4.54 -12.28 10.96
CA HIS A 447 -5.22 -13.46 10.45
C HIS A 447 -4.77 -13.91 9.04
N PRO A 448 -4.34 -13.06 8.08
CA PRO A 448 -3.78 -13.56 6.83
C PRO A 448 -2.46 -14.30 7.06
N GLU A 449 -1.58 -13.81 7.92
CA GLU A 449 -0.33 -14.51 8.28
C GLU A 449 -0.58 -15.85 8.98
N ALA A 450 -1.69 -15.99 9.70
CA ALA A 450 -2.10 -17.27 10.26
C ALA A 450 -2.55 -18.28 9.18
N LYS A 451 -3.07 -17.82 8.04
CA LYS A 451 -3.36 -18.69 6.88
C LYS A 451 -2.04 -19.30 6.36
N ASP A 452 -0.99 -18.49 6.29
CA ASP A 452 0.35 -18.94 5.90
C ASP A 452 0.94 -19.94 6.91
N VAL A 453 0.84 -19.67 8.22
CA VAL A 453 1.23 -20.63 9.26
C VAL A 453 0.51 -21.96 9.11
N ALA A 454 -0.81 -21.94 8.91
CA ALA A 454 -1.59 -23.16 8.73
C ALA A 454 -1.16 -23.91 7.46
N ALA A 455 -1.09 -23.24 6.31
CA ALA A 455 -0.70 -23.85 5.04
C ALA A 455 0.71 -24.48 5.11
N ALA A 456 1.70 -23.74 5.64
CA ALA A 456 3.06 -24.24 5.83
C ALA A 456 3.11 -25.43 6.79
N THR A 457 2.32 -25.42 7.87
CA THR A 457 2.25 -26.54 8.83
C THR A 457 1.71 -27.81 8.17
N LEU A 458 0.67 -27.70 7.35
CA LEU A 458 0.10 -28.83 6.62
C LEU A 458 1.06 -29.35 5.56
N LEU A 459 1.66 -28.45 4.76
CA LEU A 459 2.63 -28.82 3.73
C LEU A 459 3.86 -29.50 4.32
N LYS A 460 4.42 -28.98 5.41
CA LYS A 460 5.57 -29.59 6.09
C LYS A 460 5.25 -31.01 6.58
N ARG A 461 3.99 -31.27 6.96
CA ARG A 461 3.57 -32.57 7.48
C ARG A 461 3.21 -33.57 6.38
N PHE A 462 2.53 -33.12 5.33
CA PHE A 462 1.87 -33.99 4.36
C PHE A 462 2.41 -33.86 2.93
N GLY A 463 3.13 -32.79 2.62
CA GLY A 463 3.68 -32.54 1.29
C GLY A 463 4.69 -33.61 0.88
N ALA A 464 4.47 -34.20 -0.29
CA ALA A 464 5.34 -35.24 -0.86
C ALA A 464 6.62 -34.66 -1.49
N PHE A 465 7.35 -33.81 -0.76
CA PHE A 465 8.55 -33.14 -1.25
C PHE A 465 9.73 -34.07 -1.58
N GLY A 466 9.71 -35.30 -1.04
CA GLY A 466 10.72 -36.33 -1.33
C GLY A 466 10.41 -37.15 -2.58
N GLU A 467 9.22 -37.01 -3.15
CA GLU A 467 8.80 -37.75 -4.35
C GLU A 467 9.21 -37.02 -5.63
N PRO A 468 9.28 -37.72 -6.79
CA PRO A 468 9.59 -37.07 -8.06
C PRO A 468 8.63 -35.92 -8.39
N ARG A 469 9.17 -34.82 -8.92
CA ARG A 469 8.38 -33.68 -9.38
C ARG A 469 7.49 -34.07 -10.56
N LYS A 470 6.25 -33.58 -10.56
CA LYS A 470 5.35 -33.69 -11.71
C LYS A 470 5.68 -32.53 -12.67
N PRO A 471 6.07 -32.79 -13.93
CA PRO A 471 6.39 -31.71 -14.88
C PRO A 471 5.15 -30.86 -15.19
N LYS A 472 5.36 -29.58 -15.54
CA LYS A 472 4.30 -28.62 -15.91
C LYS A 472 3.14 -28.58 -14.92
N SER A 473 3.46 -28.75 -13.64
CA SER A 473 2.49 -28.71 -12.54
C SER A 473 2.65 -27.43 -11.73
N LEU A 474 1.52 -26.83 -11.37
CA LEU A 474 1.48 -25.55 -10.68
C LEU A 474 0.65 -25.64 -9.40
N VAL A 475 1.21 -25.16 -8.29
CA VAL A 475 0.43 -24.80 -7.11
C VAL A 475 -0.04 -23.36 -7.24
N VAL A 476 -1.34 -23.12 -7.10
CA VAL A 476 -1.92 -21.78 -6.95
C VAL A 476 -2.10 -21.54 -5.46
N LEU A 477 -1.22 -20.72 -4.87
CA LEU A 477 -1.19 -20.43 -3.45
C LEU A 477 -1.93 -19.14 -3.14
N GLY A 478 -3.12 -19.28 -2.60
CA GLY A 478 -3.94 -18.21 -2.08
C GLY A 478 -5.40 -18.64 -1.92
N GLU A 479 -6.07 -18.07 -0.93
CA GLU A 479 -7.52 -18.27 -0.80
C GLU A 479 -8.23 -17.59 -1.98
N ILE A 480 -8.95 -18.38 -2.79
CA ILE A 480 -9.66 -17.92 -3.97
C ILE A 480 -11.13 -18.34 -3.92
N PHE A 481 -11.97 -17.60 -4.65
CA PHE A 481 -13.38 -17.94 -4.79
C PHE A 481 -13.55 -19.17 -5.73
N PRO A 482 -14.54 -20.06 -5.53
CA PRO A 482 -14.69 -21.25 -6.38
C PRO A 482 -14.79 -20.97 -7.89
N LEU A 483 -15.43 -19.87 -8.28
CA LEU A 483 -15.51 -19.45 -9.69
C LEU A 483 -14.15 -19.02 -10.26
N ASP A 484 -13.33 -18.39 -9.43
CA ASP A 484 -11.98 -18.01 -9.81
C ASP A 484 -11.11 -19.25 -10.05
N ALA A 485 -11.22 -20.27 -9.20
CA ALA A 485 -10.48 -21.53 -9.36
C ALA A 485 -10.73 -22.19 -10.72
N MET A 486 -11.99 -22.23 -11.17
CA MET A 486 -12.37 -22.76 -12.48
C MET A 486 -11.79 -21.93 -13.64
N THR A 487 -11.81 -20.61 -13.50
CA THR A 487 -11.28 -19.68 -14.52
C THR A 487 -9.76 -19.82 -14.63
N ILE A 488 -9.06 -19.84 -13.49
CA ILE A 488 -7.61 -20.08 -13.40
C ILE A 488 -7.27 -21.41 -14.08
N GLY A 489 -7.94 -22.51 -13.71
CA GLY A 489 -7.66 -23.83 -14.28
C GLY A 489 -7.82 -23.85 -15.81
N THR A 490 -8.87 -23.22 -16.33
CA THR A 490 -9.12 -23.14 -17.79
C THR A 490 -8.01 -22.39 -18.52
N ILE A 491 -7.58 -21.24 -17.99
CA ILE A 491 -6.53 -20.40 -18.59
C ILE A 491 -5.18 -21.11 -18.53
N LEU A 492 -4.85 -21.72 -17.39
CA LEU A 492 -3.60 -22.45 -17.22
C LEU A 492 -3.53 -23.68 -18.14
N GLN A 493 -4.64 -24.38 -18.35
CA GLN A 493 -4.71 -25.47 -19.31
C GLN A 493 -4.45 -25.00 -20.75
N LYS A 494 -4.97 -23.83 -21.15
CA LYS A 494 -4.74 -23.27 -22.49
C LYS A 494 -3.26 -23.02 -22.80
N ILE A 495 -2.47 -22.62 -21.80
CA ILE A 495 -1.03 -22.35 -21.97
C ILE A 495 -0.16 -23.60 -21.79
N GLY A 496 -0.76 -24.77 -21.50
CA GLY A 496 -0.06 -26.05 -21.41
C GLY A 496 0.32 -26.52 -20.01
N VAL A 497 -0.28 -25.96 -18.95
CA VAL A 497 -0.15 -26.51 -17.60
C VAL A 497 -0.95 -27.82 -17.51
N GLU A 498 -0.28 -28.89 -17.07
CA GLU A 498 -0.86 -30.25 -17.07
C GLU A 498 -1.58 -30.58 -15.76
N SER A 499 -1.18 -29.96 -14.64
CA SER A 499 -1.78 -30.18 -13.33
C SER A 499 -1.79 -28.89 -12.51
N VAL A 500 -2.95 -28.56 -11.93
CA VAL A 500 -3.12 -27.38 -11.07
C VAL A 500 -3.65 -27.82 -9.70
N VAL A 501 -2.95 -27.45 -8.65
CA VAL A 501 -3.37 -27.67 -7.25
C VAL A 501 -3.62 -26.32 -6.61
N THR A 502 -4.78 -26.09 -6.01
CA THR A 502 -5.07 -24.82 -5.32
C THR A 502 -4.92 -24.99 -3.81
N LEU A 503 -4.10 -24.16 -3.18
CA LEU A 503 -3.92 -24.12 -1.73
C LEU A 503 -4.30 -22.76 -1.14
N PRO A 504 -5.06 -22.71 -0.03
CA PRO A 504 -5.70 -23.86 0.62
C PRO A 504 -6.72 -24.53 -0.32
N GLY A 505 -6.85 -25.86 -0.21
CA GLY A 505 -7.76 -26.69 -1.01
C GLY A 505 -8.94 -27.26 -0.21
N ARG A 506 -9.70 -28.17 -0.83
CA ARG A 506 -10.76 -28.97 -0.18
C ARG A 506 -10.33 -30.41 0.01
N ALA A 507 -9.55 -30.96 -0.92
CA ALA A 507 -9.02 -32.29 -0.78
C ALA A 507 -7.83 -32.25 0.16
N PHE A 508 -7.71 -33.27 1.01
CA PHE A 508 -6.53 -33.42 1.86
C PHE A 508 -5.30 -33.77 1.01
N GLU A 509 -5.54 -34.51 -0.07
CA GLU A 509 -4.60 -34.94 -1.10
C GLU A 509 -3.95 -33.74 -1.82
N ASP A 510 -4.63 -32.59 -1.92
CA ASP A 510 -4.08 -31.37 -2.51
C ASP A 510 -2.77 -30.95 -1.81
N TYR A 511 -2.68 -31.11 -0.48
CA TYR A 511 -1.45 -30.79 0.26
C TYR A 511 -0.32 -31.79 0.01
N VAL A 512 -0.67 -33.04 -0.30
CA VAL A 512 0.30 -34.09 -0.67
C VAL A 512 0.85 -33.77 -2.06
N ASP A 513 -0.04 -33.60 -3.03
CA ASP A 513 0.30 -33.34 -4.44
C ASP A 513 1.07 -32.03 -4.64
N ALA A 514 0.77 -31.00 -3.83
CA ALA A 514 1.50 -29.74 -3.86
C ALA A 514 3.00 -29.90 -3.60
N GLY A 515 3.41 -30.90 -2.83
CA GLY A 515 4.83 -31.20 -2.57
C GLY A 515 5.61 -31.62 -3.81
N GLN A 516 4.94 -32.14 -4.84
CA GLN A 516 5.54 -32.59 -6.09
C GLN A 516 5.46 -31.53 -7.20
N ALA A 517 4.92 -30.34 -6.92
CA ALA A 517 4.68 -29.33 -7.94
C ALA A 517 5.98 -28.72 -8.48
N GLU A 518 6.02 -28.44 -9.78
CA GLU A 518 7.20 -27.82 -10.41
C GLU A 518 7.32 -26.34 -10.02
N ALA A 519 6.21 -25.60 -10.04
CA ALA A 519 6.16 -24.19 -9.69
C ALA A 519 4.99 -23.87 -8.75
N CYS A 520 5.05 -22.71 -8.10
CA CYS A 520 4.03 -22.18 -7.22
C CYS A 520 3.75 -20.70 -7.56
N ALA A 521 2.53 -20.39 -7.97
CA ALA A 521 2.02 -19.05 -8.20
C ALA A 521 1.36 -18.50 -6.92
N VAL A 522 1.91 -17.44 -6.37
CA VAL A 522 1.55 -16.89 -5.06
C VAL A 522 0.65 -15.68 -5.22
N LEU A 523 -0.65 -15.88 -5.07
CA LEU A 523 -1.67 -14.85 -5.33
C LEU A 523 -1.74 -13.79 -4.22
N HIS A 524 -1.39 -14.15 -2.99
CA HIS A 524 -1.45 -13.24 -1.83
C HIS A 524 -0.07 -13.03 -1.21
N PRO A 525 0.33 -11.77 -0.91
CA PRO A 525 1.72 -11.44 -0.59
C PRO A 525 2.18 -11.84 0.82
N PHE A 526 1.30 -12.37 1.67
CA PHE A 526 1.61 -12.74 3.06
C PHE A 526 2.05 -14.19 3.25
N TYR A 527 2.11 -15.01 2.19
CA TYR A 527 2.53 -16.42 2.25
C TYR A 527 4.05 -16.61 2.35
N GLY A 528 4.70 -15.97 3.32
CA GLY A 528 6.16 -16.03 3.47
C GLY A 528 6.68 -17.43 3.81
N LYS A 529 6.14 -18.07 4.85
CA LYS A 529 6.60 -19.37 5.36
C LYS A 529 6.37 -20.48 4.35
N THR A 530 5.22 -20.46 3.69
CA THR A 530 4.89 -21.45 2.68
C THR A 530 5.81 -21.32 1.46
N VAL A 531 6.10 -20.09 1.04
CA VAL A 531 7.04 -19.83 -0.06
C VAL A 531 8.47 -20.26 0.30
N ASP A 532 8.92 -19.96 1.51
CA ASP A 532 10.25 -20.39 1.98
C ASP A 532 10.37 -21.91 1.97
N LEU A 533 9.36 -22.64 2.46
CA LEU A 533 9.30 -24.10 2.40
C LEU A 533 9.37 -24.64 0.96
N PHE A 534 8.64 -24.02 0.04
CA PHE A 534 8.67 -24.40 -1.38
C PHE A 534 10.05 -24.15 -2.01
N ARG A 535 10.69 -23.02 -1.70
CA ARG A 535 12.05 -22.70 -2.17
C ARG A 535 13.10 -23.65 -1.62
N GLU A 536 13.02 -24.02 -0.35
CA GLU A 536 13.91 -25.00 0.28
C GLU A 536 13.91 -26.35 -0.46
N HIS A 537 12.78 -26.70 -1.09
CA HIS A 537 12.64 -27.93 -1.87
C HIS A 537 12.82 -27.72 -3.39
N GLY A 538 13.21 -26.52 -3.84
CA GLY A 538 13.51 -26.21 -5.23
C GLY A 538 12.31 -25.89 -6.11
N VAL A 539 11.14 -25.57 -5.54
CA VAL A 539 9.95 -25.16 -6.31
C VAL A 539 10.14 -23.74 -6.82
N LYS A 540 9.89 -23.51 -8.12
CA LYS A 540 9.97 -22.19 -8.73
C LYS A 540 8.81 -21.33 -8.22
N ILE A 541 9.08 -20.09 -7.82
CA ILE A 541 8.07 -19.19 -7.24
C ILE A 541 7.73 -18.08 -8.23
N VAL A 542 6.44 -17.94 -8.54
CA VAL A 542 5.89 -16.85 -9.34
C VAL A 542 5.06 -15.96 -8.42
N GLY A 543 5.40 -14.67 -8.37
CA GLY A 543 4.64 -13.67 -7.62
C GLY A 543 3.49 -13.08 -8.45
N GLY A 544 2.73 -12.17 -7.82
CA GLY A 544 1.69 -11.42 -8.52
C GLY A 544 0.34 -12.13 -8.61
N ASN A 545 -0.60 -11.47 -9.29
CA ASN A 545 -1.98 -11.94 -9.40
C ASN A 545 -2.65 -11.35 -10.65
N PRO A 546 -3.65 -12.05 -11.23
CA PRO A 546 -4.35 -11.60 -12.42
C PRO A 546 -5.50 -10.62 -12.08
N ILE A 547 -5.18 -9.49 -11.45
CA ILE A 547 -6.13 -8.41 -11.12
C ILE A 547 -5.74 -7.14 -11.88
N GLY A 548 -6.55 -6.74 -12.87
CA GLY A 548 -6.18 -5.67 -13.80
C GLY A 548 -5.55 -6.20 -15.09
N ALA A 549 -5.54 -5.39 -16.13
CA ALA A 549 -5.23 -5.85 -17.48
C ALA A 549 -3.76 -6.23 -17.65
N ASN A 550 -2.86 -5.38 -17.16
CA ASN A 550 -1.41 -5.58 -17.31
C ASN A 550 -0.93 -6.75 -16.44
N ALA A 551 -1.34 -6.76 -15.17
CA ALA A 551 -1.00 -7.82 -14.24
C ALA A 551 -1.54 -9.19 -14.68
N THR A 552 -2.68 -9.24 -15.36
CA THR A 552 -3.20 -10.49 -15.95
C THR A 552 -2.25 -11.04 -17.02
N ALA A 553 -1.77 -10.19 -17.93
CA ALA A 553 -0.85 -10.63 -18.99
C ALA A 553 0.49 -11.08 -18.40
N GLU A 554 1.07 -10.28 -17.50
CA GLU A 554 2.35 -10.58 -16.84
C GLU A 554 2.28 -11.87 -16.04
N TRP A 555 1.23 -12.07 -15.25
CA TRP A 555 1.06 -13.30 -14.46
C TRP A 555 1.02 -14.57 -15.34
N ILE A 556 0.35 -14.51 -16.50
CA ILE A 556 0.31 -15.63 -17.46
C ILE A 556 1.71 -15.88 -18.06
N ARG A 557 2.43 -14.81 -18.44
CA ARG A 557 3.79 -14.90 -18.98
C ARG A 557 4.78 -15.48 -17.97
N ASP A 558 4.73 -15.01 -16.74
CA ASP A 558 5.65 -15.46 -15.69
C ASP A 558 5.45 -16.93 -15.35
N ILE A 559 4.20 -17.42 -15.37
CA ILE A 559 3.92 -18.85 -15.23
C ILE A 559 4.46 -19.63 -16.43
N GLY A 560 4.24 -19.14 -17.65
CA GLY A 560 4.76 -19.75 -18.88
C GLY A 560 6.28 -19.87 -18.86
N ALA A 561 6.98 -18.82 -18.44
CA ALA A 561 8.43 -18.81 -18.28
C ALA A 561 8.90 -19.75 -17.16
N ALA A 562 8.21 -19.78 -16.01
CA ALA A 562 8.57 -20.65 -14.91
C ALA A 562 8.44 -22.13 -15.27
N LEU A 563 7.45 -22.51 -16.09
CA LEU A 563 7.19 -23.90 -16.48
C LEU A 563 7.77 -24.27 -17.85
N ASP A 564 8.54 -23.39 -18.49
CA ASP A 564 9.13 -23.60 -19.83
C ASP A 564 8.08 -24.04 -20.88
N LEU A 565 6.95 -23.32 -20.91
CA LEU A 565 5.82 -23.60 -21.81
C LEU A 565 6.02 -22.95 -23.18
N ASP A 566 5.18 -23.33 -24.16
CA ASP A 566 5.22 -22.75 -25.50
C ASP A 566 4.97 -21.24 -25.47
N SER A 567 6.03 -20.47 -25.72
CA SER A 567 6.00 -19.00 -25.68
C SER A 567 4.94 -18.38 -26.60
N ALA A 568 4.63 -19.01 -27.74
CA ALA A 568 3.63 -18.50 -28.67
C ALA A 568 2.21 -18.67 -28.12
N ALA A 569 1.89 -19.85 -27.57
CA ALA A 569 0.61 -20.09 -26.89
C ALA A 569 0.46 -19.20 -25.64
N VAL A 570 1.51 -19.07 -24.83
CA VAL A 570 1.52 -18.21 -23.64
C VAL A 570 1.21 -16.76 -24.00
N GLU A 571 1.91 -16.19 -25.00
CA GLU A 571 1.71 -14.79 -25.39
C GLU A 571 0.31 -14.58 -25.98
N ALA A 572 -0.18 -15.48 -26.81
CA ALA A 572 -1.52 -15.39 -27.38
C ALA A 572 -2.61 -15.35 -26.28
N VAL A 573 -2.52 -16.21 -25.28
CA VAL A 573 -3.46 -16.26 -24.16
C VAL A 573 -3.29 -15.04 -23.24
N ALA A 574 -2.06 -14.61 -22.96
CA ALA A 574 -1.80 -13.42 -22.16
C ALA A 574 -2.45 -12.16 -22.77
N LEU A 575 -2.32 -11.98 -24.09
CA LEU A 575 -2.97 -10.90 -24.81
C LEU A 575 -4.50 -11.05 -24.83
N GLU A 576 -5.03 -12.25 -25.13
CA GLU A 576 -6.47 -12.54 -25.12
C GLU A 576 -7.12 -12.15 -23.79
N GLU A 577 -6.57 -12.64 -22.67
CA GLU A 577 -7.17 -12.43 -21.35
C GLU A 577 -6.97 -10.98 -20.86
N SER A 578 -5.86 -10.33 -21.23
CA SER A 578 -5.63 -8.91 -20.95
C SER A 578 -6.62 -8.00 -21.69
N GLU A 579 -6.90 -8.28 -22.96
CA GLU A 579 -7.90 -7.54 -23.76
C GLU A 579 -9.31 -7.67 -23.17
N LYS A 580 -9.71 -8.86 -22.71
CA LYS A 580 -11.00 -9.04 -22.03
C LYS A 580 -11.12 -8.15 -20.78
N VAL A 581 -10.04 -7.99 -20.03
CA VAL A 581 -10.03 -7.07 -18.87
C VAL A 581 -10.12 -5.62 -19.34
N ARG A 582 -9.40 -5.23 -20.39
CA ARG A 582 -9.48 -3.88 -20.99
C ARG A 582 -10.89 -3.55 -21.47
N GLU A 583 -11.58 -4.48 -22.11
CA GLU A 583 -12.98 -4.30 -22.52
C GLU A 583 -13.89 -4.02 -21.33
N VAL A 584 -13.70 -4.72 -20.21
CA VAL A 584 -14.45 -4.48 -18.98
C VAL A 584 -14.11 -3.10 -18.42
N LEU A 585 -12.84 -2.73 -18.32
CA LEU A 585 -12.42 -1.40 -17.86
C LEU A 585 -13.02 -0.29 -18.71
N GLY A 586 -13.07 -0.46 -20.04
CA GLY A 586 -13.67 0.50 -20.98
C GLY A 586 -15.15 0.76 -20.71
N ARG A 587 -15.91 -0.24 -20.24
CA ARG A 587 -17.32 -0.07 -19.82
C ARG A 587 -17.48 0.83 -18.60
N PHE A 588 -16.43 0.96 -17.79
CA PHE A 588 -16.38 1.80 -16.59
C PHE A 588 -15.51 3.05 -16.78
N GLY A 589 -15.04 3.38 -17.99
CA GLY A 589 -14.12 4.51 -18.22
C GLY A 589 -14.67 5.90 -17.89
N GLY A 590 -15.99 6.03 -17.69
CA GLY A 590 -16.63 7.26 -17.19
C GLY A 590 -16.71 7.35 -15.66
N LEU A 591 -16.23 6.33 -14.94
CA LEU A 591 -16.29 6.27 -13.49
C LEU A 591 -15.30 7.27 -12.87
N SER A 592 -15.78 8.06 -11.91
CA SER A 592 -14.96 9.04 -11.20
C SER A 592 -15.34 9.11 -9.74
N GLY A 593 -14.33 9.21 -8.86
CA GLY A 593 -14.54 9.37 -7.43
C GLY A 593 -13.25 9.12 -6.66
N ARG A 594 -13.17 9.68 -5.46
CA ARG A 594 -12.10 9.43 -4.50
C ARG A 594 -12.47 8.24 -3.61
N VAL A 595 -11.65 7.20 -3.63
CA VAL A 595 -11.87 5.96 -2.87
C VAL A 595 -10.75 5.77 -1.84
N ILE A 596 -11.10 5.37 -0.63
CA ILE A 596 -10.13 4.81 0.34
C ILE A 596 -10.27 3.30 0.35
N VAL A 597 -9.16 2.57 0.28
CA VAL A 597 -9.14 1.11 0.41
C VAL A 597 -8.39 0.73 1.69
N ALA A 598 -9.11 0.24 2.69
CA ALA A 598 -8.58 -0.01 4.03
C ALA A 598 -9.11 -1.35 4.57
N GLY A 599 -8.67 -2.45 3.96
CA GLY A 599 -8.96 -3.83 4.39
C GLY A 599 -7.94 -4.40 5.39
N TYR A 600 -8.08 -5.68 5.72
CA TYR A 600 -7.10 -6.42 6.53
C TYR A 600 -6.89 -7.87 6.07
N GLU A 601 -7.30 -8.20 4.85
CA GLU A 601 -7.21 -9.53 4.23
C GLU A 601 -5.88 -9.77 3.52
N GLY A 602 -5.14 -8.71 3.20
CA GLY A 602 -3.80 -8.77 2.62
C GLY A 602 -3.74 -8.71 1.09
N ASN A 603 -4.89 -8.55 0.42
CA ASN A 603 -5.01 -8.39 -1.03
C ASN A 603 -5.51 -6.98 -1.44
N GLU A 604 -5.37 -5.99 -0.56
CA GLU A 604 -5.88 -4.63 -0.79
C GLU A 604 -5.16 -3.92 -1.94
N LEU A 605 -3.84 -4.09 -2.06
CA LEU A 605 -3.05 -3.35 -3.06
C LEU A 605 -3.39 -3.73 -4.52
N PRO A 606 -3.56 -5.02 -4.88
CA PRO A 606 -4.08 -5.38 -6.20
C PRO A 606 -5.44 -4.76 -6.53
N VAL A 607 -6.32 -4.61 -5.54
CA VAL A 607 -7.61 -3.94 -5.72
C VAL A 607 -7.41 -2.46 -6.01
N VAL A 608 -6.51 -1.79 -5.28
CA VAL A 608 -6.14 -0.40 -5.56
C VAL A 608 -5.66 -0.24 -7.00
N ARG A 609 -4.79 -1.14 -7.48
CA ARG A 609 -4.31 -1.14 -8.87
C ARG A 609 -5.48 -1.18 -9.85
N LEU A 610 -6.42 -2.10 -9.68
CA LEU A 610 -7.63 -2.19 -10.50
C LEU A 610 -8.45 -0.89 -10.51
N LEU A 611 -8.61 -0.25 -9.35
CA LEU A 611 -9.37 1.01 -9.25
C LEU A 611 -8.66 2.16 -9.97
N LEU A 612 -7.34 2.24 -9.86
CA LEU A 612 -6.53 3.22 -10.60
C LEU A 612 -6.60 2.97 -12.12
N GLU A 613 -6.52 1.71 -12.56
CA GLU A 613 -6.69 1.32 -13.98
C GLU A 613 -8.08 1.70 -14.52
N ALA A 614 -9.13 1.62 -13.68
CA ALA A 614 -10.49 2.04 -14.00
C ALA A 614 -10.70 3.57 -13.97
N GLY A 615 -9.69 4.35 -13.58
CA GLY A 615 -9.71 5.82 -13.60
C GLY A 615 -10.14 6.51 -12.31
N LEU A 616 -10.34 5.77 -11.21
CA LEU A 616 -10.65 6.29 -9.88
C LEU A 616 -9.41 6.93 -9.22
N GLU A 617 -9.64 7.80 -8.24
CA GLU A 617 -8.58 8.36 -7.39
C GLU A 617 -8.50 7.53 -6.11
N VAL A 618 -7.35 6.92 -5.82
CA VAL A 618 -7.13 6.17 -4.56
C VAL A 618 -5.95 6.79 -3.79
N PRO A 619 -6.16 7.90 -3.05
CA PRO A 619 -5.06 8.62 -2.39
C PRO A 619 -4.51 7.92 -1.15
N TYR A 620 -5.25 6.96 -0.59
CA TYR A 620 -4.84 6.22 0.61
C TYR A 620 -5.30 4.77 0.54
N ALA A 621 -4.35 3.88 0.82
CA ALA A 621 -4.57 2.46 0.96
C ALA A 621 -3.92 1.95 2.25
N SER A 622 -4.57 1.02 2.94
CA SER A 622 -4.01 0.39 4.13
C SER A 622 -4.28 -1.10 4.20
N THR A 623 -3.33 -1.82 4.77
CA THR A 623 -3.41 -3.26 5.01
C THR A 623 -2.77 -3.63 6.34
N SER A 624 -3.23 -4.73 6.93
CA SER A 624 -2.77 -5.19 8.24
C SER A 624 -1.53 -6.07 8.16
N ILE A 625 -1.24 -6.62 6.99
CA ILE A 625 -0.04 -7.45 6.77
C ILE A 625 1.22 -6.58 6.82
N ALA A 626 2.38 -7.23 7.02
CA ALA A 626 3.66 -6.56 6.79
C ALA A 626 3.89 -6.30 5.29
N ARG A 627 4.77 -5.35 4.99
CA ARG A 627 5.37 -5.26 3.66
C ARG A 627 6.25 -6.49 3.43
N THR A 628 6.08 -7.13 2.28
CA THR A 628 6.82 -8.34 1.90
C THR A 628 7.39 -8.17 0.51
N VAL A 629 8.38 -8.99 0.15
CA VAL A 629 8.97 -9.01 -1.19
C VAL A 629 7.92 -9.35 -2.26
N LEU A 630 6.95 -10.22 -1.92
CA LEU A 630 5.88 -10.64 -2.83
C LEU A 630 4.88 -9.54 -3.18
N GLY A 631 4.81 -8.46 -2.37
CA GLY A 631 3.94 -7.30 -2.61
C GLY A 631 4.71 -6.05 -3.03
N GLU A 632 5.99 -6.18 -3.35
CA GLU A 632 6.87 -5.03 -3.60
C GLU A 632 6.55 -4.33 -4.92
N ASP A 633 6.15 -5.07 -5.96
CA ASP A 633 5.79 -4.48 -7.25
C ASP A 633 4.54 -3.61 -7.12
N ASP A 634 3.50 -4.12 -6.44
CA ASP A 634 2.31 -3.34 -6.09
C ASP A 634 2.68 -2.11 -5.24
N HIS A 635 3.54 -2.27 -4.23
CA HIS A 635 3.99 -1.15 -3.41
C HIS A 635 4.63 -0.03 -4.26
N ARG A 636 5.56 -0.39 -5.15
CA ARG A 636 6.29 0.56 -5.99
C ARG A 636 5.34 1.27 -6.95
N VAL A 637 4.51 0.51 -7.67
CA VAL A 637 3.57 1.05 -8.67
C VAL A 637 2.56 1.98 -8.00
N LEU A 638 1.98 1.59 -6.88
CA LEU A 638 0.96 2.39 -6.21
C LEU A 638 1.55 3.64 -5.53
N SER A 639 2.71 3.52 -4.89
CA SER A 639 3.40 4.68 -4.31
C SER A 639 3.81 5.67 -5.41
N MET A 640 4.27 5.14 -6.54
CA MET A 640 4.59 5.90 -7.74
C MET A 640 3.37 6.68 -8.26
N LEU A 641 2.19 6.05 -8.30
CA LEU A 641 0.93 6.68 -8.71
C LEU A 641 0.33 7.62 -7.64
N GLY A 642 1.01 7.82 -6.51
CA GLY A 642 0.65 8.79 -5.48
C GLY A 642 -0.28 8.27 -4.38
N THR A 643 -0.51 6.96 -4.29
CA THR A 643 -1.25 6.36 -3.18
C THR A 643 -0.39 6.29 -1.93
N GLU A 644 -0.85 6.87 -0.82
CA GLU A 644 -0.24 6.66 0.50
C GLU A 644 -0.57 5.24 1.00
N ILE A 645 0.46 4.41 1.24
CA ILE A 645 0.28 3.01 1.67
C ILE A 645 0.67 2.85 3.15
N CYS A 646 -0.28 2.38 3.96
CA CYS A 646 -0.07 2.07 5.37
C CYS A 646 -0.08 0.54 5.60
N TYR A 647 1.08 -0.03 5.93
CA TYR A 647 1.20 -1.41 6.41
C TYR A 647 1.05 -1.47 7.92
N ARG A 648 0.69 -2.65 8.47
CA ARG A 648 0.50 -2.85 9.91
C ARG A 648 -0.44 -1.78 10.51
N LYS A 649 -1.50 -1.47 9.77
CA LYS A 649 -2.39 -0.34 10.07
C LYS A 649 -3.05 -0.41 11.44
N TYR A 650 -3.44 0.75 11.95
CA TYR A 650 -4.37 0.91 13.05
C TYR A 650 -5.67 1.57 12.56
N LEU A 651 -6.78 1.30 13.25
CA LEU A 651 -8.07 1.88 12.90
C LEU A 651 -8.04 3.42 12.94
N GLU A 652 -7.32 4.00 13.90
CA GLU A 652 -7.21 5.44 14.08
C GLU A 652 -6.52 6.13 12.88
N ASP A 653 -5.55 5.46 12.25
CA ASP A 653 -4.86 5.99 11.07
C ASP A 653 -5.82 6.04 9.88
N ASP A 654 -6.61 4.97 9.69
CA ASP A 654 -7.65 4.92 8.66
C ASP A 654 -8.73 5.99 8.91
N MET A 655 -9.15 6.19 10.16
CA MET A 655 -10.11 7.23 10.53
C MET A 655 -9.56 8.65 10.26
N GLU A 656 -8.28 8.89 10.56
CA GLU A 656 -7.61 10.17 10.22
C GLU A 656 -7.61 10.36 8.70
N ALA A 657 -7.30 9.33 7.92
CA ALA A 657 -7.31 9.38 6.46
C ALA A 657 -8.70 9.74 5.92
N VAL A 658 -9.77 9.12 6.43
CA VAL A 658 -11.16 9.45 6.05
C VAL A 658 -11.48 10.92 6.34
N VAL A 659 -11.12 11.44 7.52
CA VAL A 659 -11.38 12.83 7.90
C VAL A 659 -10.60 13.81 7.03
N ARG A 660 -9.33 13.51 6.78
CA ARG A 660 -8.40 14.36 6.03
C ARG A 660 -8.75 14.42 4.54
N LEU A 661 -9.02 13.27 3.94
CA LEU A 661 -9.15 13.11 2.49
C LEU A 661 -10.59 13.26 2.00
N LYS A 662 -11.58 13.10 2.88
CA LYS A 662 -13.02 13.21 2.58
C LYS A 662 -13.40 12.43 1.31
N PRO A 663 -13.22 11.09 1.30
CA PRO A 663 -13.48 10.29 0.11
C PRO A 663 -14.97 10.26 -0.24
N ASP A 664 -15.27 9.91 -1.49
CA ASP A 664 -16.62 9.59 -1.96
C ASP A 664 -17.06 8.18 -1.53
N LEU A 665 -16.09 7.26 -1.42
CA LEU A 665 -16.32 5.87 -1.02
C LEU A 665 -15.19 5.37 -0.10
N VAL A 666 -15.56 4.63 0.94
CA VAL A 666 -14.63 3.87 1.78
C VAL A 666 -14.89 2.37 1.58
N ILE A 667 -13.85 1.63 1.22
CA ILE A 667 -13.85 0.17 1.19
C ILE A 667 -13.02 -0.28 2.39
N GLY A 668 -13.65 -0.45 3.55
CA GLY A 668 -12.99 -0.46 4.84
C GLY A 668 -13.20 -1.74 5.65
N THR A 669 -12.78 -1.67 6.93
CA THR A 669 -13.18 -2.63 7.96
C THR A 669 -14.56 -2.25 8.52
N THR A 670 -15.27 -3.18 9.16
CA THR A 670 -16.60 -2.90 9.75
C THR A 670 -16.62 -1.65 10.63
N SER A 671 -15.59 -1.45 11.45
CA SER A 671 -15.49 -0.27 12.32
C SER A 671 -15.23 1.03 11.54
N LEU A 672 -14.39 0.98 10.51
CA LEU A 672 -14.12 2.13 9.65
C LEU A 672 -15.35 2.51 8.82
N ASP A 673 -16.08 1.52 8.32
CA ASP A 673 -17.28 1.77 7.53
C ASP A 673 -18.38 2.40 8.36
N SER A 674 -18.59 1.95 9.61
CA SER A 674 -19.51 2.60 10.53
C SER A 674 -19.13 4.06 10.74
N PHE A 675 -17.83 4.32 10.98
CA PHE A 675 -17.31 5.68 11.14
C PHE A 675 -17.53 6.56 9.89
N ALA A 676 -17.36 6.00 8.69
CA ALA A 676 -17.60 6.69 7.42
C ALA A 676 -19.10 6.95 7.18
N LYS A 677 -19.97 5.96 7.45
CA LYS A 677 -21.42 6.07 7.29
C LYS A 677 -22.04 7.10 8.23
N GLU A 678 -21.59 7.18 9.48
CA GLU A 678 -21.99 8.24 10.42
C GLU A 678 -21.65 9.65 9.88
N ARG A 679 -20.69 9.75 8.96
CA ARG A 679 -20.31 11.01 8.30
C ARG A 679 -21.06 11.26 7.00
N GLY A 680 -21.92 10.32 6.57
CA GLY A 680 -22.67 10.42 5.32
C GLY A 680 -21.83 10.05 4.10
N ILE A 681 -20.73 9.32 4.30
CA ILE A 681 -19.87 8.82 3.24
C ILE A 681 -20.30 7.39 2.91
N ALA A 682 -20.39 7.05 1.63
CA ALA A 682 -20.67 5.69 1.19
C ALA A 682 -19.55 4.76 1.67
N ALA A 683 -19.89 3.62 2.26
CA ALA A 683 -18.88 2.67 2.71
C ALA A 683 -19.35 1.22 2.66
N ILE A 684 -18.40 0.32 2.37
CA ILE A 684 -18.62 -1.13 2.30
C ILE A 684 -17.50 -1.92 2.95
N TYR A 685 -17.88 -3.04 3.54
CA TYR A 685 -16.95 -3.89 4.27
C TYR A 685 -16.15 -4.75 3.31
N TYR A 686 -14.83 -4.58 3.35
CA TYR A 686 -13.87 -5.16 2.43
C TYR A 686 -13.96 -6.68 2.36
N THR A 687 -13.88 -7.40 3.49
CA THR A 687 -13.87 -8.88 3.50
C THR A 687 -15.09 -9.47 2.80
N ASN A 688 -16.29 -8.94 3.04
CA ASN A 688 -17.52 -9.51 2.50
C ASN A 688 -17.80 -9.09 1.06
N ASN A 689 -17.40 -7.87 0.70
CA ASN A 689 -17.76 -7.30 -0.60
C ASN A 689 -16.65 -7.45 -1.64
N ILE A 690 -15.40 -7.63 -1.21
CA ILE A 690 -14.25 -7.78 -2.09
C ILE A 690 -13.68 -9.20 -1.96
N SER A 691 -13.15 -9.60 -0.80
CA SER A 691 -12.44 -10.89 -0.67
C SER A 691 -13.31 -12.13 -0.71
N ALA A 692 -14.62 -12.00 -0.54
CA ALA A 692 -15.58 -13.11 -0.63
C ALA A 692 -16.27 -13.20 -2.01
N ARG A 693 -15.71 -12.56 -3.05
CA ARG A 693 -16.25 -12.52 -4.42
C ARG A 693 -15.17 -12.87 -5.45
N PRO A 694 -15.58 -13.21 -6.69
CA PRO A 694 -14.63 -13.31 -7.80
C PRO A 694 -13.82 -12.03 -7.94
N LEU A 695 -12.49 -12.15 -8.00
CA LEU A 695 -11.58 -11.00 -8.05
C LEU A 695 -10.64 -11.03 -9.26
N PHE A 696 -10.47 -12.18 -9.89
CA PHE A 696 -9.48 -12.38 -10.94
C PHE A 696 -10.06 -12.25 -12.35
N PHE A 697 -9.19 -11.85 -13.28
CA PHE A 697 -9.49 -11.69 -14.71
C PHE A 697 -10.66 -10.75 -14.97
N ALA A 698 -11.23 -10.81 -16.17
CA ALA A 698 -12.31 -9.93 -16.61
C ALA A 698 -13.57 -10.06 -15.74
N THR A 699 -13.89 -11.29 -15.30
CA THR A 699 -15.06 -11.55 -14.44
C THR A 699 -14.94 -10.85 -13.09
N GLY A 700 -13.78 -10.94 -12.45
CA GLY A 700 -13.52 -10.25 -11.18
C GLY A 700 -13.51 -8.74 -11.33
N ALA A 701 -12.87 -8.22 -12.37
CA ALA A 701 -12.90 -6.79 -12.69
C ALA A 701 -14.34 -6.27 -12.87
N ALA A 702 -15.18 -7.00 -13.60
CA ALA A 702 -16.58 -6.62 -13.83
C ALA A 702 -17.40 -6.62 -12.53
N ALA A 703 -17.19 -7.62 -11.68
CA ALA A 703 -17.88 -7.76 -10.40
C ALA A 703 -17.54 -6.61 -9.43
N VAL A 704 -16.24 -6.30 -9.27
CA VAL A 704 -15.77 -5.24 -8.37
C VAL A 704 -16.17 -3.86 -8.89
N LEU A 705 -15.90 -3.55 -10.16
CA LEU A 705 -16.18 -2.23 -10.72
C LEU A 705 -17.68 -1.97 -10.84
N GLY A 706 -18.49 -2.99 -11.15
CA GLY A 706 -19.94 -2.87 -11.16
C GLY A 706 -20.51 -2.47 -9.79
N MET A 707 -20.01 -3.08 -8.72
CA MET A 707 -20.40 -2.71 -7.35
C MET A 707 -19.97 -1.29 -7.01
N ILE A 708 -18.70 -0.95 -7.26
CA ILE A 708 -18.14 0.36 -6.91
C ILE A 708 -18.84 1.47 -7.69
N SER A 709 -19.15 1.24 -8.96
CA SER A 709 -19.97 2.15 -9.77
C SER A 709 -21.33 2.39 -9.14
N GLY A 710 -22.05 1.33 -8.72
CA GLY A 710 -23.33 1.47 -8.03
C GLY A 710 -23.24 2.29 -6.73
N LEU A 711 -22.21 2.07 -5.92
CA LEU A 711 -22.02 2.79 -4.65
C LEU A 711 -21.68 4.27 -4.86
N LEU A 712 -20.81 4.57 -5.83
CA LEU A 712 -20.44 5.94 -6.16
C LEU A 712 -21.64 6.72 -6.73
N ASN A 713 -22.45 6.08 -7.58
CA ASN A 713 -23.68 6.68 -8.11
C ASN A 713 -24.72 6.92 -6.99
N GLY A 714 -24.75 6.05 -5.98
CA GLY A 714 -25.66 6.14 -4.84
C GLY A 714 -25.16 7.00 -3.67
N LYS A 715 -24.00 7.66 -3.76
CA LYS A 715 -23.34 8.29 -2.60
C LYS A 715 -24.17 9.37 -1.89
N GLU A 716 -25.02 10.09 -2.61
CA GLU A 716 -25.90 11.12 -2.04
C GLU A 716 -26.93 10.53 -1.06
N SER A 717 -27.32 9.26 -1.23
CA SER A 717 -28.24 8.59 -0.29
C SER A 717 -27.69 8.51 1.14
N PHE A 718 -26.37 8.38 1.30
CA PHE A 718 -25.72 8.35 2.61
C PHE A 718 -25.75 9.72 3.29
N ARG A 719 -25.58 10.81 2.52
CA ARG A 719 -25.71 12.19 3.02
C ARG A 719 -27.15 12.48 3.44
N ALA A 720 -28.10 12.15 2.58
CA ALA A 720 -29.53 12.24 2.84
C ALA A 720 -29.94 11.49 4.12
N MET A 721 -29.40 10.28 4.32
CA MET A 721 -29.66 9.47 5.52
C MET A 721 -29.09 10.12 6.78
N LYS A 722 -27.86 10.64 6.73
CA LYS A 722 -27.27 11.38 7.84
C LYS A 722 -28.09 12.62 8.20
N GLU A 723 -28.43 13.43 7.20
CA GLU A 723 -29.21 14.66 7.40
C GLU A 723 -30.55 14.39 8.09
N TYR A 724 -31.23 13.31 7.68
CA TYR A 724 -32.46 12.82 8.31
C TYR A 724 -32.27 12.53 9.80
N PHE A 725 -31.25 11.76 10.18
CA PHE A 725 -31.02 11.40 11.59
C PHE A 725 -30.45 12.55 12.44
N THR A 726 -29.77 13.52 11.83
CA THR A 726 -29.24 14.70 12.57
C THR A 726 -30.26 15.83 12.75
N GLY A 727 -31.51 15.66 12.29
CA GLY A 727 -32.55 16.69 12.43
C GLY A 727 -32.32 17.96 11.61
N ASN A 728 -31.36 17.95 10.67
CA ASN A 728 -31.03 19.10 9.82
C ASN A 728 -31.92 19.19 8.56
N ARG A 729 -32.90 18.29 8.42
CA ARG A 729 -33.90 18.38 7.35
C ARG A 729 -35.03 19.32 7.72
N ASN A 730 -34.84 20.59 7.40
CA ASN A 730 -35.95 21.54 7.23
C ASN A 730 -36.40 21.68 5.78
N THR A 731 -35.93 20.83 4.86
CA THR A 731 -36.37 20.81 3.46
C THR A 731 -36.22 19.41 2.87
N LEU A 732 -37.34 18.80 2.54
CA LEU A 732 -37.41 17.75 1.55
C LEU A 732 -38.74 17.90 0.81
N THR A 733 -38.67 17.97 -0.51
CA THR A 733 -39.70 17.40 -1.38
C THR A 733 -39.22 15.98 -1.72
N PRO A 734 -40.07 14.93 -1.60
CA PRO A 734 -39.72 13.57 -2.00
C PRO A 734 -39.65 13.46 -3.54
N PRO A 735 -38.96 12.42 -4.08
CA PRO A 735 -38.76 12.21 -5.51
C PRO A 735 -40.05 11.97 -6.30
#